data_AF-A0A9D3Y4R1-F1
#
_entry.id   AF-A0A9D3Y4R1-F1
#
_cell.length_a   1.000
_cell.length_b   1.000
_cell.length_c   1.000
_cell.angle_alpha   90.00
_cell.angle_beta   90.00
_cell.angle_gamma   90.00
#
_symmetry.space_group_name_H-M   'P 1'
#
loop_
_entity.id
_entity.type
_entity.pdbx_description
1 polymer ?
#
loop_
_entity_poly.entity_id
_entity_poly.type
_entity_poly.pdbx_seq_one_letter_code
_entity_poly.pdbx_strand_id
1 'polypeptide(L)'
;MMFTYLWCMLAMIVSLWTDVSRGQCPEKCYCDGHRVVCSGQLLSTIPLSLSNATFLYLNLSNNTIASLPDDALTGWPNLTELDLSYNKLRNISRATFRGLIKLQHLYLQNNALESIDDGVFEEVPNLTEIHLDNNPLICDCQLQWLIKKVQDSRFNLKVFNAVCSELEHLKGRNIANVTQADLSCDTQANATNECAYLQNTYSCTCSPGWQGNNCDQDINECVPPTCKNGATCNNLQNAYSCTCSPGWQGNNCDQAGSIHGADTKALNATLRGYFSDTRHHVTNSTYKKRARDFIVSQFQEFGLQPKEHKFVVNQYEFYNIIGILNGTRVGTVDDKLVGVGTHYDTVADTKGVDDNGSGMAAMLYVAKQLTDENKRGMKRNNTVLFIASDLEEAGLIGSKQIISGWLNPWLERTYGTAARQQLVPYGMIVMDTIMGYNLTANSQSIPSPQAIESAFPTVYRNVQSDNRRGDFLLNIYRKDDDRALGEAFTRAWQALSHPRFELEVFPLPISNLTQLTEPYLTLYQPFLRSDHRNLWLDNIPAIFLTDSADYRGAMQVCYHSQCDNVETMLTEDNLMFLSKTTDAIYQTINSLSEPSEPVSQSVSQSVSQSVSQSVSQSVSQSVSQSVSQSVSQSVSQSVSQSVSQSVSQSVSQSVSQSVTQSLSQSLSHSVSQKRASERVGLSVGRSKFKSDYYITEPVDV
;
A
#
# COMPACT_ATOMS: atom_id res chain seq x y z
N MET A 1 -46.20 -5.10 40.47
CA MET A 1 -44.73 -5.15 40.29
C MET A 1 -44.22 -6.24 39.32
N MET A 2 -45.06 -7.12 38.72
CA MET A 2 -44.57 -8.08 37.71
C MET A 2 -44.41 -7.52 36.28
N PHE A 3 -45.19 -6.51 35.88
CA PHE A 3 -45.23 -6.03 34.49
C PHE A 3 -43.98 -5.24 34.04
N THR A 4 -43.25 -4.61 34.95
CA THR A 4 -42.01 -3.87 34.62
C THR A 4 -40.85 -4.79 34.27
N TYR A 5 -40.70 -5.92 34.99
CA TYR A 5 -39.66 -6.92 34.71
C TYR A 5 -39.83 -7.60 33.34
N LEU A 6 -41.08 -7.84 32.92
CA LEU A 6 -41.36 -8.47 31.63
C LEU A 6 -40.95 -7.57 30.44
N TRP A 7 -41.07 -6.26 30.60
CA TRP A 7 -40.67 -5.29 29.56
C TRP A 7 -39.14 -5.17 29.42
N CYS A 8 -38.38 -5.16 30.52
CA CYS A 8 -36.91 -5.18 30.45
C CYS A 8 -36.36 -6.48 29.84
N MET A 9 -36.97 -7.63 30.16
CA MET A 9 -36.62 -8.91 29.53
C MET A 9 -36.86 -8.90 28.01
N LEU A 10 -38.02 -8.42 27.56
CA LEU A 10 -38.34 -8.30 26.13
C LEU A 10 -37.44 -7.30 25.41
N ALA A 11 -37.11 -6.16 26.03
CA ALA A 11 -36.17 -5.19 25.48
C ALA A 11 -34.78 -5.81 25.28
N MET A 12 -34.26 -6.55 26.26
CA MET A 12 -32.96 -7.23 26.14
C MET A 12 -32.97 -8.33 25.07
N ILE A 13 -34.06 -9.10 24.94
CA ILE A 13 -34.16 -10.16 23.92
C ILE A 13 -34.25 -9.57 22.51
N VAL A 14 -34.96 -8.46 22.31
CA VAL A 14 -35.01 -7.76 21.01
C VAL A 14 -33.65 -7.13 20.67
N SER A 15 -32.91 -6.58 21.65
CA SER A 15 -31.53 -6.11 21.45
C SER A 15 -30.49 -7.24 21.33
N LEU A 16 -30.88 -8.51 21.45
CA LEU A 16 -30.02 -9.69 21.28
C LEU A 16 -30.36 -10.49 20.01
N TRP A 17 -31.29 -10.02 19.17
CA TRP A 17 -31.70 -10.67 17.91
C TRP A 17 -31.48 -9.81 16.65
N THR A 18 -30.79 -8.67 16.76
CA THR A 18 -30.48 -7.78 15.63
C THR A 18 -28.98 -7.53 15.40
N ASP A 19 -28.08 -8.20 16.12
CA ASP A 19 -26.62 -7.92 16.08
C ASP A 19 -25.74 -9.18 15.95
N VAL A 20 -26.24 -10.20 15.24
CA VAL A 20 -25.50 -11.47 14.97
C VAL A 20 -24.90 -11.49 13.54
N SER A 21 -25.29 -10.55 12.67
CA SER A 21 -24.91 -10.51 11.24
C SER A 21 -23.89 -9.43 10.85
N ARG A 22 -23.47 -8.54 11.77
CA ARG A 22 -22.52 -7.46 11.46
C ARG A 22 -21.05 -7.87 11.39
N GLY A 23 -20.69 -9.09 11.78
CA GLY A 23 -19.30 -9.56 11.87
C GLY A 23 -18.68 -10.14 10.58
N GLN A 24 -19.36 -10.10 9.43
CA GLN A 24 -18.93 -10.81 8.21
C GLN A 24 -18.98 -10.00 6.90
N CYS A 25 -19.30 -8.70 6.93
CA CYS A 25 -19.35 -7.87 5.73
C CYS A 25 -18.21 -6.83 5.71
N PRO A 26 -17.51 -6.60 4.58
CA PRO A 26 -16.53 -5.52 4.47
C PRO A 26 -17.20 -4.14 4.66
N GLU A 27 -16.50 -3.21 5.32
CA GLU A 27 -17.05 -1.95 5.85
C GLU A 27 -17.78 -1.06 4.82
N LYS A 28 -17.34 -1.07 3.56
CA LYS A 28 -17.96 -0.30 2.45
C LYS A 28 -19.02 -1.08 1.66
N CYS A 29 -19.28 -2.34 2.00
CA CYS A 29 -20.12 -3.23 1.20
C CYS A 29 -21.43 -3.55 1.92
N TYR A 30 -22.43 -3.93 1.13
CA TYR A 30 -23.67 -4.52 1.61
C TYR A 30 -23.62 -6.04 1.39
N CYS A 31 -23.98 -6.83 2.40
CA CYS A 31 -23.99 -8.29 2.30
C CYS A 31 -25.37 -8.85 2.63
N ASP A 32 -25.82 -9.81 1.83
CA ASP A 32 -27.12 -10.46 1.97
C ASP A 32 -27.01 -11.94 1.59
N GLY A 33 -27.17 -12.82 2.58
CA GLY A 33 -26.95 -14.26 2.44
C GLY A 33 -25.56 -14.57 1.87
N HIS A 34 -25.54 -15.12 0.67
CA HIS A 34 -24.31 -15.51 -0.06
C HIS A 34 -23.77 -14.42 -0.99
N ARG A 35 -24.27 -13.18 -0.91
CA ARG A 35 -23.93 -12.07 -1.81
C ARG A 35 -23.17 -10.96 -1.08
N VAL A 36 -22.14 -10.43 -1.73
CA VAL A 36 -21.42 -9.21 -1.31
C VAL A 36 -21.51 -8.17 -2.44
N VAL A 37 -21.98 -6.97 -2.11
CA VAL A 37 -22.21 -5.87 -3.04
C VAL A 37 -21.42 -4.66 -2.58
N CYS A 38 -20.34 -4.36 -3.31
CA CYS A 38 -19.40 -3.27 -3.09
C CYS A 38 -19.44 -2.25 -4.24
N SER A 39 -20.55 -2.18 -4.98
CA SER A 39 -20.68 -1.32 -6.16
C SER A 39 -20.75 0.17 -5.81
N GLY A 40 -20.07 1.02 -6.59
CA GLY A 40 -20.13 2.49 -6.43
C GLY A 40 -19.32 3.06 -5.26
N GLN A 41 -18.38 2.29 -4.68
CA GLN A 41 -17.75 2.59 -3.38
C GLN A 41 -16.37 3.27 -3.46
N LEU A 42 -15.97 3.69 -4.66
CA LEU A 42 -14.66 4.28 -4.99
C LEU A 42 -13.48 3.41 -4.50
N LEU A 43 -13.61 2.09 -4.65
CA LEU A 43 -12.56 1.13 -4.33
C LEU A 43 -11.44 1.19 -5.38
N SER A 44 -10.19 1.15 -4.93
CA SER A 44 -9.00 0.98 -5.77
C SER A 44 -8.44 -0.45 -5.74
N THR A 45 -8.88 -1.27 -4.78
CA THR A 45 -8.46 -2.65 -4.53
C THR A 45 -9.66 -3.54 -4.15
N ILE A 46 -9.48 -4.86 -4.20
CA ILE A 46 -10.45 -5.83 -3.67
C ILE A 46 -10.49 -5.73 -2.13
N PRO A 47 -11.68 -5.72 -1.49
CA PRO A 47 -11.78 -5.75 -0.03
C PRO A 47 -11.30 -7.09 0.55
N LEU A 48 -10.65 -7.03 1.71
CA LEU A 48 -10.19 -8.21 2.45
C LEU A 48 -11.36 -9.17 2.74
N SER A 49 -11.17 -10.45 2.42
CA SER A 49 -12.14 -11.50 2.75
C SER A 49 -12.06 -11.88 4.22
N LEU A 50 -13.22 -12.10 4.84
CA LEU A 50 -13.33 -12.66 6.18
C LEU A 50 -13.45 -14.18 6.07
N SER A 51 -12.43 -14.89 6.56
CA SER A 51 -12.02 -16.25 6.21
C SER A 51 -12.95 -17.41 6.64
N ASN A 52 -14.24 -17.13 6.85
CA ASN A 52 -15.24 -18.12 7.26
C ASN A 52 -16.62 -17.91 6.60
N ALA A 53 -16.71 -17.08 5.55
CA ALA A 53 -17.95 -16.79 4.84
C ALA A 53 -18.12 -17.64 3.56
N THR A 54 -19.35 -18.10 3.30
CA THR A 54 -19.70 -18.94 2.14
C THR A 54 -20.24 -18.10 0.97
N PHE A 55 -19.61 -16.98 0.67
CA PHE A 55 -20.06 -16.09 -0.41
C PHE A 55 -19.89 -16.74 -1.79
N LEU A 56 -20.93 -16.61 -2.62
CA LEU A 56 -21.03 -17.16 -3.98
C LEU A 56 -21.03 -16.05 -5.03
N TYR A 57 -21.43 -14.83 -4.64
CA TYR A 57 -21.55 -13.66 -5.51
C TYR A 57 -20.76 -12.48 -4.93
N LEU A 58 -19.87 -11.89 -5.72
CA LEU A 58 -19.12 -10.68 -5.37
C LEU A 58 -19.28 -9.64 -6.48
N ASN A 59 -19.84 -8.47 -6.13
CA ASN A 59 -19.97 -7.35 -7.04
C ASN A 59 -19.08 -6.18 -6.59
N LEU A 60 -18.10 -5.86 -7.42
CA LEU A 60 -17.13 -4.78 -7.29
C LEU A 60 -17.30 -3.74 -8.42
N SER A 61 -18.45 -3.72 -9.10
CA SER A 61 -18.69 -2.84 -10.24
C SER A 61 -18.65 -1.34 -9.91
N ASN A 62 -18.50 -0.49 -10.91
CA ASN A 62 -18.58 0.97 -10.77
C ASN A 62 -17.62 1.51 -9.69
N ASN A 63 -16.35 1.13 -9.81
CA ASN A 63 -15.27 1.45 -8.87
C ASN A 63 -14.05 1.99 -9.64
N THR A 64 -12.88 2.04 -9.00
CA THR A 64 -11.66 2.61 -9.57
C THR A 64 -10.49 1.63 -9.63
N ILE A 65 -10.77 0.32 -9.55
CA ILE A 65 -9.76 -0.74 -9.51
C ILE A 65 -9.04 -0.78 -10.86
N ALA A 66 -7.73 -0.53 -10.85
CA ALA A 66 -6.91 -0.36 -12.06
C ALA A 66 -6.06 -1.60 -12.42
N SER A 67 -5.77 -2.44 -11.42
CA SER A 67 -5.12 -3.73 -11.57
C SER A 67 -5.58 -4.66 -10.46
N LEU A 68 -5.42 -5.96 -10.67
CA LEU A 68 -5.58 -6.98 -9.63
C LEU A 68 -4.22 -7.67 -9.45
N PRO A 69 -3.64 -7.71 -8.24
CA PRO A 69 -2.44 -8.50 -8.01
C PRO A 69 -2.73 -9.99 -8.17
N ASP A 70 -1.68 -10.78 -8.37
CA ASP A 70 -1.79 -12.24 -8.37
C ASP A 70 -2.33 -12.74 -7.03
N ASP A 71 -3.07 -13.86 -7.06
CA ASP A 71 -3.72 -14.46 -5.89
C ASP A 71 -4.73 -13.54 -5.13
N ALA A 72 -5.07 -12.34 -5.63
CA ALA A 72 -5.96 -11.37 -4.97
C ALA A 72 -7.38 -11.88 -4.66
N LEU A 73 -7.84 -12.90 -5.37
CA LEU A 73 -9.16 -13.52 -5.18
C LEU A 73 -9.10 -14.86 -4.41
N THR A 74 -7.93 -15.29 -3.93
CA THR A 74 -7.78 -16.54 -3.14
C THR A 74 -8.61 -16.56 -1.85
N GLY A 75 -8.90 -15.39 -1.27
CA GLY A 75 -9.84 -15.25 -0.15
C GLY A 75 -11.31 -15.55 -0.48
N TRP A 76 -11.64 -15.81 -1.75
CA TRP A 76 -13.01 -15.97 -2.24
C TRP A 76 -13.24 -17.33 -2.97
N PRO A 77 -12.79 -18.48 -2.43
CA PRO A 77 -12.71 -19.77 -3.15
C PRO A 77 -14.07 -20.43 -3.47
N ASN A 78 -15.19 -19.78 -3.10
CA ASN A 78 -16.54 -20.28 -3.31
C ASN A 78 -17.33 -19.53 -4.39
N LEU A 79 -16.78 -18.47 -4.99
CA LEU A 79 -17.51 -17.66 -5.97
C LEU A 79 -17.97 -18.48 -7.18
N THR A 80 -19.25 -18.34 -7.51
CA THR A 80 -19.87 -18.73 -8.78
C THR A 80 -20.04 -17.55 -9.72
N GLU A 81 -20.08 -16.32 -9.19
CA GLU A 81 -20.32 -15.10 -9.95
C GLU A 81 -19.48 -13.91 -9.43
N LEU A 82 -18.79 -13.23 -10.34
CA LEU A 82 -17.91 -12.09 -10.04
C LEU A 82 -18.16 -10.94 -11.02
N ASP A 83 -18.55 -9.78 -10.50
CA ASP A 83 -18.74 -8.55 -11.28
C ASP A 83 -17.66 -7.51 -10.98
N LEU A 84 -16.84 -7.22 -11.99
CA LEU A 84 -15.76 -6.22 -12.01
C LEU A 84 -16.02 -5.13 -13.07
N SER A 85 -17.25 -5.04 -13.62
CA SER A 85 -17.60 -4.08 -14.67
C SER A 85 -17.48 -2.62 -14.23
N TYR A 86 -17.35 -1.68 -15.16
CA TYR A 86 -17.19 -0.25 -14.86
C TYR A 86 -16.04 0.04 -13.86
N ASN A 87 -14.84 -0.45 -14.18
CA ASN A 87 -13.60 -0.24 -13.43
C ASN A 87 -12.50 0.31 -14.38
N LYS A 88 -11.22 0.13 -14.03
CA LYS A 88 -10.06 0.66 -14.79
C LYS A 88 -9.03 -0.43 -15.13
N LEU A 89 -9.40 -1.71 -15.06
CA LEU A 89 -8.51 -2.85 -15.30
C LEU A 89 -7.93 -2.80 -16.72
N ARG A 90 -6.62 -3.01 -16.87
CA ARG A 90 -5.92 -3.01 -18.17
C ARG A 90 -5.52 -4.38 -18.71
N ASN A 91 -5.29 -5.33 -17.82
CA ASN A 91 -4.91 -6.70 -18.11
C ASN A 91 -5.50 -7.63 -17.05
N ILE A 92 -5.45 -8.93 -17.32
CA ILE A 92 -5.83 -9.99 -16.38
C ILE A 92 -4.76 -11.08 -16.45
N SER A 93 -4.04 -11.25 -15.35
CA SER A 93 -3.04 -12.31 -15.20
C SER A 93 -3.72 -13.67 -15.03
N ARG A 94 -3.07 -14.74 -15.50
CA ARG A 94 -3.47 -16.12 -15.20
C ARG A 94 -3.64 -16.35 -13.70
N ALA A 95 -2.73 -15.84 -12.88
CA ALA A 95 -2.76 -16.03 -11.44
C ALA A 95 -3.78 -15.14 -10.69
N THR A 96 -4.44 -14.19 -11.37
CA THR A 96 -5.50 -13.37 -10.76
C THR A 96 -6.72 -14.20 -10.31
N PHE A 97 -7.09 -15.25 -11.06
CA PHE A 97 -8.26 -16.10 -10.77
C PHE A 97 -7.90 -17.48 -10.18
N ARG A 98 -6.67 -17.64 -9.70
CA ARG A 98 -6.16 -18.91 -9.19
C ARG A 98 -7.06 -19.48 -8.08
N GLY A 99 -7.48 -20.73 -8.23
CA GLY A 99 -8.33 -21.42 -7.26
C GLY A 99 -9.82 -21.06 -7.31
N LEU A 100 -10.28 -20.16 -8.19
CA LEU A 100 -11.71 -19.86 -8.39
C LEU A 100 -12.45 -20.94 -9.21
N ILE A 101 -12.21 -22.21 -8.88
CA ILE A 101 -12.66 -23.39 -9.63
C ILE A 101 -14.19 -23.54 -9.71
N LYS A 102 -14.96 -22.72 -9.00
CA LYS A 102 -16.44 -22.71 -9.02
C LYS A 102 -17.04 -21.58 -9.86
N LEU A 103 -16.22 -20.66 -10.38
CA LEU A 103 -16.70 -19.48 -11.11
C LEU A 103 -17.38 -19.88 -12.42
N GLN A 104 -18.59 -19.37 -12.64
CA GLN A 104 -19.46 -19.68 -13.79
C GLN A 104 -19.77 -18.43 -14.63
N HIS A 105 -19.86 -17.26 -13.98
CA HIS A 105 -20.20 -15.97 -14.58
C HIS A 105 -19.15 -14.89 -14.19
N LEU A 106 -18.63 -14.16 -15.17
CA LEU A 106 -17.61 -13.11 -14.98
C LEU A 106 -17.93 -11.85 -15.80
N TYR A 107 -18.12 -10.71 -15.13
CA TYR A 107 -18.43 -9.44 -15.78
C TYR A 107 -17.23 -8.50 -15.73
N LEU A 108 -16.76 -8.05 -16.89
CA LEU A 108 -15.58 -7.20 -17.07
C LEU A 108 -15.85 -6.02 -18.02
N GLN A 109 -17.09 -5.85 -18.48
CA GLN A 109 -17.49 -4.82 -19.43
C GLN A 109 -17.24 -3.40 -18.89
N ASN A 110 -16.89 -2.47 -19.78
CA ASN A 110 -16.51 -1.10 -19.44
C ASN A 110 -15.28 -1.03 -18.50
N ASN A 111 -14.20 -1.70 -18.90
CA ASN A 111 -12.87 -1.55 -18.31
C ASN A 111 -11.91 -0.97 -19.37
N ALA A 112 -10.61 -1.04 -19.14
CA ALA A 112 -9.57 -0.63 -20.08
C ALA A 112 -8.73 -1.83 -20.56
N LEU A 113 -9.32 -3.05 -20.64
CA LEU A 113 -8.61 -4.27 -20.98
C LEU A 113 -8.06 -4.23 -22.41
N GLU A 114 -6.73 -4.16 -22.53
CA GLU A 114 -6.00 -4.18 -23.79
C GLU A 114 -5.77 -5.65 -24.24
N SER A 115 -5.55 -6.57 -23.30
CA SER A 115 -5.41 -8.01 -23.54
C SER A 115 -5.87 -8.86 -22.34
N ILE A 116 -5.88 -10.19 -22.52
CA ILE A 116 -6.09 -11.20 -21.47
C ILE A 116 -5.05 -12.30 -21.68
N ASP A 117 -4.32 -12.68 -20.64
CA ASP A 117 -3.21 -13.63 -20.72
C ASP A 117 -3.67 -15.05 -21.12
N ASP A 118 -2.84 -15.79 -21.85
CA ASP A 118 -3.15 -17.18 -22.19
C ASP A 118 -3.17 -18.07 -20.92
N GLY A 119 -4.03 -19.09 -20.94
CA GLY A 119 -4.25 -19.97 -19.79
C GLY A 119 -5.09 -19.37 -18.65
N VAL A 120 -5.54 -18.12 -18.71
CA VAL A 120 -6.48 -17.53 -17.70
C VAL A 120 -7.70 -18.42 -17.49
N PHE A 121 -8.25 -19.00 -18.56
CA PHE A 121 -9.38 -19.94 -18.51
C PHE A 121 -8.99 -21.41 -18.23
N GLU A 122 -7.81 -21.66 -17.65
CA GLU A 122 -7.46 -22.95 -17.03
C GLU A 122 -7.68 -22.94 -15.53
N GLU A 123 -7.50 -21.78 -14.87
CA GLU A 123 -7.75 -21.61 -13.43
C GLU A 123 -9.25 -21.53 -13.08
N VAL A 124 -10.08 -21.16 -14.05
CA VAL A 124 -11.56 -21.10 -13.95
C VAL A 124 -12.25 -22.12 -14.90
N PRO A 125 -12.04 -23.44 -14.71
CA PRO A 125 -12.48 -24.47 -15.66
C PRO A 125 -14.00 -24.63 -15.77
N ASN A 126 -14.78 -24.05 -14.85
CA ASN A 126 -16.25 -24.07 -14.87
C ASN A 126 -16.88 -22.78 -15.43
N LEU A 127 -16.09 -21.85 -15.99
CA LEU A 127 -16.60 -20.60 -16.53
C LEU A 127 -17.47 -20.85 -17.77
N THR A 128 -18.73 -20.40 -17.72
CA THR A 128 -19.72 -20.58 -18.80
C THR A 128 -20.08 -19.27 -19.51
N GLU A 129 -19.82 -18.13 -18.88
CA GLU A 129 -20.29 -16.82 -19.33
C GLU A 129 -19.31 -15.71 -18.92
N ILE A 130 -18.87 -14.92 -19.89
CA ILE A 130 -17.99 -13.76 -19.68
C ILE A 130 -18.44 -12.56 -20.52
N HIS A 131 -18.52 -11.38 -19.89
CA HIS A 131 -18.92 -10.13 -20.53
C HIS A 131 -17.69 -9.22 -20.66
N LEU A 132 -17.32 -8.88 -21.90
CA LEU A 132 -16.09 -8.13 -22.25
C LEU A 132 -16.39 -6.82 -22.98
N ASP A 133 -17.66 -6.48 -23.14
CA ASP A 133 -18.19 -5.33 -23.87
C ASP A 133 -17.49 -4.01 -23.47
N ASN A 134 -17.27 -3.10 -24.41
CA ASN A 134 -16.62 -1.81 -24.15
C ASN A 134 -15.25 -1.91 -23.46
N ASN A 135 -14.36 -2.78 -23.98
CA ASN A 135 -12.92 -2.81 -23.65
C ASN A 135 -12.07 -2.56 -24.91
N PRO A 136 -10.89 -1.92 -24.79
CA PRO A 136 -9.98 -1.63 -25.90
C PRO A 136 -9.13 -2.84 -26.32
N LEU A 137 -9.77 -3.96 -26.67
CA LEU A 137 -9.07 -5.21 -26.96
C LEU A 137 -8.18 -5.12 -28.21
N ILE A 138 -6.90 -5.42 -28.05
CA ILE A 138 -5.90 -5.51 -29.12
C ILE A 138 -5.96 -6.93 -29.71
N CYS A 139 -6.57 -7.05 -30.88
CA CYS A 139 -6.71 -8.34 -31.57
C CYS A 139 -5.48 -8.65 -32.44
N ASP A 140 -4.34 -8.90 -31.80
CA ASP A 140 -3.10 -9.37 -32.44
C ASP A 140 -2.86 -10.87 -32.17
N CYS A 141 -1.62 -11.35 -32.33
CA CYS A 141 -1.27 -12.74 -32.04
C CYS A 141 -1.39 -13.11 -30.54
N GLN A 142 -1.33 -12.15 -29.59
CA GLN A 142 -1.50 -12.42 -28.16
C GLN A 142 -2.96 -12.77 -27.82
N LEU A 143 -3.94 -12.19 -28.52
CA LEU A 143 -5.37 -12.52 -28.34
C LEU A 143 -5.83 -13.74 -29.15
N GLN A 144 -4.93 -14.37 -29.93
CA GLN A 144 -5.24 -15.51 -30.80
C GLN A 144 -5.79 -16.73 -30.04
N TRP A 145 -5.32 -16.97 -28.81
CA TRP A 145 -5.80 -18.06 -27.96
C TRP A 145 -7.30 -17.89 -27.62
N LEU A 146 -7.70 -16.66 -27.28
CA LEU A 146 -9.07 -16.32 -26.90
C LEU A 146 -9.99 -16.41 -28.12
N ILE A 147 -9.60 -15.81 -29.24
CA ILE A 147 -10.33 -15.89 -30.52
C ILE A 147 -10.61 -17.36 -30.89
N LYS A 148 -9.57 -18.21 -30.84
CA LYS A 148 -9.67 -19.65 -31.09
C LYS A 148 -10.61 -20.36 -30.10
N LYS A 149 -10.57 -20.01 -28.82
CA LYS A 149 -11.41 -20.63 -27.77
C LYS A 149 -12.88 -20.17 -27.82
N VAL A 150 -13.16 -19.00 -28.40
CA VAL A 150 -14.52 -18.51 -28.72
C VAL A 150 -15.10 -19.20 -29.96
N GLN A 151 -14.26 -19.49 -30.96
CA GLN A 151 -14.69 -20.14 -32.20
C GLN A 151 -14.86 -21.66 -32.08
N ASP A 152 -14.15 -22.30 -31.15
CA ASP A 152 -14.20 -23.75 -30.95
C ASP A 152 -15.47 -24.17 -30.18
N SER A 153 -16.48 -24.63 -30.93
CA SER A 153 -17.81 -25.02 -30.44
C SER A 153 -17.83 -26.21 -29.46
N ARG A 154 -16.66 -26.74 -29.07
CA ARG A 154 -16.51 -27.74 -27.99
C ARG A 154 -16.43 -27.09 -26.60
N PHE A 155 -16.14 -25.79 -26.52
CA PHE A 155 -16.14 -25.04 -25.26
C PHE A 155 -17.50 -24.38 -25.02
N ASN A 156 -18.13 -24.67 -23.89
CA ASN A 156 -19.43 -24.10 -23.49
C ASN A 156 -19.26 -22.73 -22.81
N LEU A 157 -18.48 -21.83 -23.41
CA LEU A 157 -18.19 -20.48 -22.92
C LEU A 157 -18.85 -19.44 -23.83
N LYS A 158 -19.81 -18.68 -23.30
CA LYS A 158 -20.40 -17.53 -23.99
C LYS A 158 -19.56 -16.29 -23.73
N VAL A 159 -19.18 -15.58 -24.79
CA VAL A 159 -18.50 -14.28 -24.71
C VAL A 159 -19.41 -13.19 -25.24
N PHE A 160 -19.75 -12.21 -24.41
CA PHE A 160 -20.59 -11.07 -24.79
C PHE A 160 -19.75 -9.89 -25.30
N ASN A 161 -20.32 -9.21 -26.30
CA ASN A 161 -19.77 -8.28 -27.31
C ASN A 161 -18.30 -7.81 -27.19
N ALA A 162 -17.35 -8.75 -27.14
CA ALA A 162 -15.93 -8.47 -27.28
C ALA A 162 -15.61 -8.00 -28.71
N VAL A 163 -15.01 -6.81 -28.83
CA VAL A 163 -14.75 -6.11 -30.10
C VAL A 163 -13.34 -5.53 -30.09
N CYS A 164 -12.64 -5.62 -31.22
CA CYS A 164 -11.27 -5.13 -31.38
C CYS A 164 -11.20 -3.60 -31.48
N SER A 165 -10.20 -2.95 -30.86
CA SER A 165 -10.06 -1.49 -30.88
C SER A 165 -8.90 -0.93 -31.70
N GLU A 166 -7.67 -1.46 -31.60
CA GLU A 166 -6.50 -0.72 -32.10
C GLU A 166 -6.17 -0.92 -33.58
N LEU A 167 -5.93 -2.17 -34.01
CA LEU A 167 -5.51 -2.48 -35.38
C LEU A 167 -6.57 -2.04 -36.40
N GLU A 168 -6.20 -1.13 -37.32
CA GLU A 168 -7.14 -0.39 -38.18
C GLU A 168 -8.03 -1.31 -39.04
N HIS A 169 -7.51 -2.43 -39.52
CA HIS A 169 -8.26 -3.41 -40.33
C HIS A 169 -9.21 -4.30 -39.52
N LEU A 170 -9.02 -4.36 -38.19
CA LEU A 170 -9.83 -5.16 -37.25
C LEU A 170 -10.74 -4.30 -36.35
N LYS A 171 -10.47 -3.00 -36.21
CA LYS A 171 -11.22 -2.06 -35.38
C LYS A 171 -12.73 -2.16 -35.63
N GLY A 172 -13.49 -2.41 -34.57
CA GLY A 172 -14.94 -2.59 -34.64
C GLY A 172 -15.43 -4.00 -35.03
N ARG A 173 -14.54 -4.97 -35.36
CA ARG A 173 -14.94 -6.37 -35.56
C ARG A 173 -15.13 -7.08 -34.21
N ASN A 174 -16.19 -7.88 -34.11
CA ASN A 174 -16.39 -8.82 -32.99
C ASN A 174 -15.37 -9.97 -33.09
N ILE A 175 -14.74 -10.35 -31.96
CA ILE A 175 -13.64 -11.32 -31.95
C ILE A 175 -14.01 -12.70 -32.50
N ALA A 176 -15.29 -13.12 -32.39
CA ALA A 176 -15.76 -14.38 -32.95
C ALA A 176 -15.65 -14.45 -34.48
N ASN A 177 -15.62 -13.30 -35.15
CA ASN A 177 -15.54 -13.15 -36.61
C ASN A 177 -14.13 -12.78 -37.12
N VAL A 178 -13.10 -12.83 -36.27
CA VAL A 178 -11.70 -12.55 -36.64
C VAL A 178 -11.00 -13.87 -36.99
N THR A 179 -10.33 -13.96 -38.15
CA THR A 179 -9.59 -15.16 -38.52
C THR A 179 -8.13 -15.08 -38.07
N GLN A 180 -7.46 -16.22 -37.91
CA GLN A 180 -6.04 -16.26 -37.58
C GLN A 180 -5.13 -15.62 -38.66
N ALA A 181 -5.64 -15.42 -39.88
CA ALA A 181 -4.93 -14.73 -40.96
C ALA A 181 -5.12 -13.20 -40.96
N ASP A 182 -6.07 -12.67 -40.18
CA ASP A 182 -6.17 -11.22 -39.95
C ASP A 182 -5.20 -10.73 -38.85
N LEU A 183 -4.65 -11.65 -38.03
CA LEU A 183 -3.78 -11.34 -36.89
C LEU A 183 -2.33 -11.17 -37.37
N SER A 184 -1.69 -10.08 -36.96
CA SER A 184 -0.30 -9.77 -37.32
C SER A 184 0.47 -9.28 -36.09
N CYS A 185 1.74 -9.68 -35.98
CA CYS A 185 2.68 -9.22 -34.96
C CYS A 185 3.98 -8.81 -35.68
N ASP A 186 4.30 -7.51 -35.66
CA ASP A 186 5.35 -6.92 -36.49
C ASP A 186 6.72 -6.99 -35.80
N THR A 187 7.55 -7.95 -36.23
CA THR A 187 8.82 -8.28 -35.58
C THR A 187 10.00 -7.51 -36.19
N GLN A 188 10.22 -6.25 -35.78
CA GLN A 188 11.46 -5.51 -36.10
C GLN A 188 12.11 -4.84 -34.89
N ALA A 189 13.03 -5.57 -34.23
CA ALA A 189 13.98 -4.99 -33.27
C ALA A 189 15.29 -5.81 -33.18
N ASN A 190 16.19 -5.60 -34.17
CA ASN A 190 17.59 -6.05 -34.21
C ASN A 190 17.89 -7.57 -34.36
N ALA A 191 19.13 -7.86 -34.77
CA ALA A 191 19.65 -9.18 -35.16
C ALA A 191 20.08 -10.04 -33.93
N THR A 192 20.35 -11.35 -34.01
CA THR A 192 21.04 -12.12 -35.07
C THR A 192 20.69 -13.63 -35.09
N ASN A 193 20.37 -14.21 -36.26
CA ASN A 193 20.43 -15.68 -36.53
C ASN A 193 20.53 -15.96 -38.06
N GLU A 194 21.15 -17.08 -38.47
CA GLU A 194 21.26 -17.51 -39.88
C GLU A 194 20.40 -18.75 -40.20
N CYS A 195 19.78 -18.73 -41.38
CA CYS A 195 18.71 -19.64 -41.77
C CYS A 195 18.82 -20.14 -43.21
N ALA A 196 18.67 -21.45 -43.43
CA ALA A 196 18.85 -22.08 -44.74
C ALA A 196 17.61 -22.89 -45.18
N TYR A 197 17.31 -22.80 -46.48
CA TYR A 197 16.26 -23.60 -47.13
C TYR A 197 16.84 -24.86 -47.76
N LEU A 198 16.29 -26.03 -47.39
CA LEU A 198 16.65 -27.33 -47.96
C LEU A 198 15.39 -28.02 -48.49
N GLN A 199 15.22 -27.93 -49.82
CA GLN A 199 14.19 -28.58 -50.65
C GLN A 199 12.92 -29.00 -49.91
N ASN A 200 12.00 -28.04 -49.75
CA ASN A 200 10.68 -28.16 -49.10
C ASN A 200 10.69 -28.28 -47.56
N THR A 201 11.84 -28.09 -46.91
CA THR A 201 11.94 -27.82 -45.47
C THR A 201 12.86 -26.62 -45.18
N TYR A 202 12.70 -26.02 -44.01
CA TYR A 202 13.44 -24.85 -43.54
C TYR A 202 14.04 -25.16 -42.18
N SER A 203 15.30 -24.78 -41.96
CA SER A 203 16.00 -24.98 -40.69
C SER A 203 17.02 -23.87 -40.49
N CYS A 204 16.94 -23.19 -39.34
CA CYS A 204 17.99 -22.28 -38.90
C CYS A 204 19.04 -22.98 -38.03
N THR A 205 20.18 -22.34 -37.85
CA THR A 205 21.17 -22.72 -36.82
C THR A 205 21.20 -21.60 -35.79
N CYS A 206 20.77 -21.89 -34.57
CA CYS A 206 20.57 -20.85 -33.57
C CYS A 206 21.86 -20.48 -32.86
N SER A 207 21.99 -19.18 -32.61
CA SER A 207 22.95 -18.63 -31.64
C SER A 207 22.67 -19.19 -30.23
N PRO A 208 23.67 -19.27 -29.34
CA PRO A 208 23.44 -19.59 -27.94
C PRO A 208 22.31 -18.72 -27.35
N GLY A 209 21.45 -19.35 -26.54
CA GLY A 209 20.25 -18.72 -25.98
C GLY A 209 19.06 -18.59 -26.92
N TRP A 210 19.11 -19.15 -28.14
CA TRP A 210 17.98 -19.15 -29.08
C TRP A 210 17.62 -20.56 -29.56
N GLN A 211 16.33 -20.77 -29.80
CA GLN A 211 15.71 -22.04 -30.22
C GLN A 211 14.50 -21.79 -31.15
N GLY A 212 13.81 -22.88 -31.50
CA GLY A 212 12.71 -22.85 -32.48
C GLY A 212 13.23 -22.89 -33.92
N ASN A 213 12.36 -23.24 -34.87
CA ASN A 213 12.77 -23.50 -36.26
C ASN A 213 13.34 -22.27 -36.98
N ASN A 214 12.96 -21.06 -36.53
CA ASN A 214 13.43 -19.78 -37.06
C ASN A 214 14.52 -19.13 -36.19
N CYS A 215 14.85 -19.72 -35.04
CA CYS A 215 15.66 -19.10 -33.98
C CYS A 215 15.09 -17.75 -33.50
N ASP A 216 13.76 -17.64 -33.48
CA ASP A 216 12.96 -16.50 -33.02
C ASP A 216 12.42 -16.68 -31.59
N GLN A 217 12.73 -17.83 -30.96
CA GLN A 217 12.35 -18.13 -29.58
C GLN A 217 13.58 -18.08 -28.69
N ASP A 218 13.58 -17.19 -27.71
CA ASP A 218 14.55 -17.16 -26.61
C ASP A 218 14.53 -18.51 -25.87
N ILE A 219 15.69 -19.04 -25.50
CA ILE A 219 15.77 -20.26 -24.67
C ILE A 219 15.34 -19.87 -23.26
N ASN A 220 14.40 -20.63 -22.70
CA ASN A 220 13.98 -20.41 -21.34
C ASN A 220 14.96 -21.08 -20.36
N GLU A 221 16.06 -20.38 -20.01
CA GLU A 221 17.06 -20.86 -19.04
C GLU A 221 16.51 -20.98 -17.61
N CYS A 222 15.26 -20.57 -17.35
CA CYS A 222 14.53 -20.93 -16.14
C CYS A 222 13.99 -22.38 -16.15
N VAL A 223 14.14 -23.13 -17.25
CA VAL A 223 13.65 -24.51 -17.42
C VAL A 223 14.80 -25.46 -17.78
N PRO A 224 15.14 -26.47 -16.95
CA PRO A 224 14.54 -26.81 -15.66
C PRO A 224 14.80 -25.74 -14.57
N PRO A 225 14.02 -25.70 -13.47
CA PRO A 225 14.06 -24.62 -12.47
C PRO A 225 15.45 -24.25 -11.94
N THR A 226 16.06 -23.21 -12.51
CA THR A 226 17.42 -22.77 -12.19
C THR A 226 17.48 -22.02 -10.87
N CYS A 227 16.60 -21.03 -10.68
CA CYS A 227 16.43 -20.33 -9.41
C CYS A 227 15.88 -21.25 -8.30
N LYS A 228 16.29 -21.02 -7.05
CA LYS A 228 15.95 -21.85 -5.89
C LYS A 228 15.09 -21.11 -4.86
N ASN A 229 14.60 -21.86 -3.87
CA ASN A 229 13.99 -21.35 -2.64
C ASN A 229 12.84 -20.34 -2.85
N GLY A 230 11.98 -20.61 -3.85
CA GLY A 230 10.81 -19.77 -4.16
C GLY A 230 11.14 -18.45 -4.86
N ALA A 231 12.37 -18.27 -5.36
CA ALA A 231 12.72 -17.11 -6.17
C ALA A 231 12.03 -17.12 -7.54
N THR A 232 11.66 -15.93 -8.01
CA THR A 232 11.12 -15.74 -9.36
C THR A 232 12.26 -15.72 -10.36
N CYS A 233 12.22 -16.61 -11.35
CA CYS A 233 13.17 -16.58 -12.45
C CYS A 233 12.64 -15.68 -13.56
N ASN A 234 13.39 -14.62 -13.88
CA ASN A 234 13.12 -13.78 -15.03
C ASN A 234 14.04 -14.24 -16.17
N ASN A 235 13.45 -14.77 -17.25
CA ASN A 235 14.20 -15.05 -18.47
C ASN A 235 14.60 -13.73 -19.14
N LEU A 236 15.79 -13.71 -19.72
CA LEU A 236 16.38 -12.57 -20.42
C LEU A 236 17.00 -13.11 -21.72
N GLN A 237 17.26 -12.22 -22.66
CA GLN A 237 17.82 -12.58 -23.96
C GLN A 237 19.17 -13.32 -23.82
N ASN A 238 19.19 -14.64 -24.05
CA ASN A 238 20.36 -15.52 -23.81
C ASN A 238 20.93 -15.43 -22.37
N ALA A 239 20.07 -15.27 -21.36
CA ALA A 239 20.44 -15.29 -19.95
C ALA A 239 19.22 -15.51 -19.03
N TYR A 240 19.46 -15.84 -17.76
CA TYR A 240 18.44 -15.71 -16.71
C TYR A 240 18.91 -14.75 -15.61
N SER A 241 17.96 -14.20 -14.88
CA SER A 241 18.18 -13.53 -13.61
C SER A 241 17.18 -14.03 -12.59
N CYS A 242 17.61 -14.22 -11.35
CA CYS A 242 16.70 -14.62 -10.27
C CYS A 242 16.34 -13.41 -9.40
N THR A 243 15.07 -13.00 -9.44
CA THR A 243 14.49 -12.12 -8.42
C THR A 243 14.29 -12.96 -7.17
N CYS A 244 15.22 -12.88 -6.23
CA CYS A 244 15.19 -13.74 -5.05
C CYS A 244 13.95 -13.52 -4.20
N SER A 245 13.35 -14.63 -3.77
CA SER A 245 12.33 -14.58 -2.73
C SER A 245 12.93 -13.99 -1.45
N PRO A 246 12.13 -13.29 -0.64
CA PRO A 246 12.47 -12.93 0.74
C PRO A 246 13.36 -13.97 1.45
N GLY A 247 14.61 -13.61 1.74
CA GLY A 247 15.55 -14.46 2.48
C GLY A 247 16.56 -15.24 1.67
N TRP A 248 16.71 -14.97 0.37
CA TRP A 248 17.66 -15.65 -0.51
C TRP A 248 18.48 -14.66 -1.35
N GLN A 249 19.71 -15.04 -1.71
CA GLN A 249 20.65 -14.22 -2.47
C GLN A 249 21.55 -15.08 -3.38
N GLY A 250 22.41 -14.40 -4.15
CA GLY A 250 23.26 -15.02 -5.16
C GLY A 250 22.49 -15.24 -6.47
N ASN A 251 23.22 -15.46 -7.57
CA ASN A 251 22.65 -15.46 -8.93
C ASN A 251 21.51 -16.46 -9.12
N ASN A 252 21.48 -17.54 -8.32
CA ASN A 252 20.46 -18.60 -8.38
C ASN A 252 19.51 -18.59 -7.17
N CYS A 253 19.65 -17.64 -6.23
CA CYS A 253 18.90 -17.59 -4.96
C CYS A 253 19.01 -18.89 -4.12
N ASP A 254 20.13 -19.59 -4.28
CA ASP A 254 20.52 -20.82 -3.61
C ASP A 254 21.22 -20.55 -2.26
N GLN A 255 21.73 -19.33 -2.05
CA GLN A 255 22.35 -18.89 -0.82
C GLN A 255 21.32 -18.22 0.08
N ALA A 256 21.31 -18.53 1.38
CA ALA A 256 20.52 -17.79 2.35
C ALA A 256 20.93 -16.31 2.35
N GLY A 257 19.96 -15.41 2.27
CA GLY A 257 20.15 -14.01 1.93
C GLY A 257 19.13 -13.08 2.55
N SER A 258 19.37 -12.73 3.82
CA SER A 258 18.87 -11.55 4.54
C SER A 258 17.61 -10.92 3.92
N ILE A 259 16.42 -11.37 4.37
CA ILE A 259 15.16 -10.72 3.96
C ILE A 259 15.27 -9.25 4.29
N HIS A 260 15.05 -8.35 3.32
CA HIS A 260 14.87 -6.90 3.49
C HIS A 260 15.24 -6.38 4.89
N GLY A 261 16.55 -6.36 5.11
CA GLY A 261 17.17 -6.36 6.42
C GLY A 261 18.66 -6.15 6.22
N ALA A 262 19.20 -5.17 6.95
CA ALA A 262 20.56 -4.66 6.79
C ALA A 262 21.59 -5.78 6.67
N ASP A 263 22.39 -5.75 5.59
CA ASP A 263 23.25 -6.86 5.21
C ASP A 263 24.10 -7.36 6.38
N THR A 264 23.81 -8.58 6.83
CA THR A 264 24.49 -9.21 7.95
C THR A 264 25.98 -9.38 7.70
N LYS A 265 26.43 -9.45 6.44
CA LYS A 265 27.85 -9.46 6.08
C LYS A 265 28.49 -8.08 6.33
N ALA A 266 27.85 -7.00 5.88
CA ALA A 266 28.30 -5.62 6.15
C ALA A 266 28.30 -5.28 7.66
N LEU A 267 27.23 -5.62 8.39
CA LEU A 267 27.16 -5.41 9.85
C LEU A 267 28.29 -6.18 10.57
N ASN A 268 28.45 -7.47 10.28
CA ASN A 268 29.51 -8.32 10.83
C ASN A 268 30.92 -7.80 10.47
N ALA A 269 31.12 -7.31 9.25
CA ALA A 269 32.40 -6.71 8.83
C ALA A 269 32.72 -5.41 9.58
N THR A 270 31.73 -4.52 9.78
CA THR A 270 31.89 -3.28 10.56
C THR A 270 32.19 -3.59 12.03
N LEU A 271 31.46 -4.52 12.63
CA LEU A 271 31.68 -4.98 14.02
C LEU A 271 33.08 -5.57 14.18
N ARG A 272 33.46 -6.58 13.36
CA ARG A 272 34.80 -7.20 13.40
C ARG A 272 35.93 -6.22 13.08
N GLY A 273 35.69 -5.23 12.22
CA GLY A 273 36.70 -4.30 11.75
C GLY A 273 37.04 -3.16 12.73
N TYR A 274 36.05 -2.65 13.47
CA TYR A 274 36.19 -1.37 14.20
C TYR A 274 35.49 -1.31 15.56
N PHE A 275 34.67 -2.30 15.92
CA PHE A 275 33.98 -2.38 17.22
C PHE A 275 34.21 -3.73 17.91
N SER A 276 35.35 -4.36 17.61
CA SER A 276 35.77 -5.69 18.09
C SER A 276 36.76 -5.66 19.25
N ASP A 277 37.20 -4.47 19.66
CA ASP A 277 38.06 -4.27 20.83
C ASP A 277 37.58 -3.08 21.67
N THR A 278 38.10 -3.02 22.89
CA THR A 278 37.84 -2.04 23.93
C THR A 278 38.00 -0.62 23.40
N ARG A 279 37.03 0.25 23.68
CA ARG A 279 37.04 1.67 23.27
C ARG A 279 37.06 2.58 24.51
N HIS A 280 37.73 2.11 25.55
CA HIS A 280 37.94 2.80 26.82
C HIS A 280 39.24 3.63 26.81
N HIS A 281 39.17 4.83 27.41
CA HIS A 281 40.21 5.86 27.28
C HIS A 281 41.50 5.60 28.08
N VAL A 282 41.46 4.77 29.13
CA VAL A 282 42.67 4.38 29.89
C VAL A 282 43.28 3.10 29.32
N THR A 283 42.45 2.08 29.07
CA THR A 283 42.94 0.72 28.82
C THR A 283 43.12 0.37 27.35
N ASN A 284 42.45 1.06 26.41
CA ASN A 284 42.72 0.94 24.98
C ASN A 284 42.43 2.25 24.20
N SER A 285 43.10 3.34 24.59
CA SER A 285 42.98 4.65 23.92
C SER A 285 43.30 4.62 22.43
N THR A 286 44.24 3.76 22.00
CA THR A 286 44.61 3.57 20.59
C THR A 286 43.45 3.02 19.77
N TYR A 287 42.75 1.99 20.25
CA TYR A 287 41.60 1.43 19.53
C TYR A 287 40.36 2.34 19.64
N LYS A 288 40.14 3.01 20.78
CA LYS A 288 39.14 4.09 20.90
C LYS A 288 39.33 5.15 19.81
N LYS A 289 40.55 5.64 19.62
CA LYS A 289 40.88 6.61 18.56
C LYS A 289 40.65 6.02 17.16
N ARG A 290 41.01 4.76 16.90
CA ARG A 290 40.75 4.08 15.62
C ARG A 290 39.25 4.02 15.30
N ALA A 291 38.41 3.67 16.28
CA ALA A 291 36.96 3.62 16.10
C ALA A 291 36.40 5.02 15.77
N ARG A 292 36.79 6.03 16.55
CA ARG A 292 36.45 7.44 16.30
C ARG A 292 36.84 7.91 14.89
N ASP A 293 38.09 7.68 14.49
CA ASP A 293 38.62 8.10 13.19
C ASP A 293 37.89 7.40 12.03
N PHE A 294 37.45 6.15 12.23
CA PHE A 294 36.63 5.41 11.26
C PHE A 294 35.20 5.96 11.15
N ILE A 295 34.55 6.34 12.25
CA ILE A 295 33.22 6.98 12.21
C ILE A 295 33.30 8.29 11.42
N VAL A 296 34.34 9.10 11.66
CA VAL A 296 34.59 10.33 10.91
C VAL A 296 34.82 10.04 9.41
N SER A 297 35.65 9.05 9.06
CA SER A 297 35.95 8.76 7.65
C SER A 297 34.74 8.19 6.89
N GLN A 298 33.92 7.34 7.53
CA GLN A 298 32.67 6.86 6.95
C GLN A 298 31.67 8.00 6.72
N PHE A 299 31.49 8.91 7.69
CA PHE A 299 30.64 10.09 7.47
C PHE A 299 31.16 10.99 6.32
N GLN A 300 32.49 11.10 6.12
CA GLN A 300 33.07 11.79 4.96
C GLN A 300 32.76 11.05 3.63
N GLU A 301 32.99 9.73 3.58
CA GLU A 301 32.74 8.88 2.40
C GLU A 301 31.27 8.86 1.99
N PHE A 302 30.36 8.87 2.97
CA PHE A 302 28.93 8.91 2.75
C PHE A 302 28.47 10.28 2.20
N GLY A 303 29.26 11.34 2.36
CA GLY A 303 28.94 12.70 1.93
C GLY A 303 28.14 13.51 2.95
N LEU A 304 28.22 13.13 4.23
CA LEU A 304 27.68 13.92 5.34
C LEU A 304 28.62 15.10 5.66
N GLN A 305 28.19 15.99 6.56
CA GLN A 305 29.07 17.02 7.13
C GLN A 305 29.54 16.65 8.56
N PRO A 306 30.55 15.76 8.73
CA PRO A 306 31.02 15.38 10.05
C PRO A 306 31.55 16.57 10.86
N LYS A 307 31.25 16.57 12.16
CA LYS A 307 31.77 17.50 13.17
C LYS A 307 32.30 16.71 14.36
N GLU A 308 33.55 16.97 14.74
CA GLU A 308 34.12 16.49 16.00
C GLU A 308 33.83 17.52 17.10
N HIS A 309 32.87 17.24 17.97
CA HIS A 309 32.62 18.04 19.17
C HIS A 309 33.58 17.62 20.29
N LYS A 310 34.73 18.29 20.33
CA LYS A 310 35.78 18.13 21.34
C LYS A 310 35.39 18.75 22.67
N PHE A 311 35.57 18.01 23.75
CA PHE A 311 35.42 18.45 25.14
C PHE A 311 36.56 17.89 26.02
N VAL A 312 36.65 18.34 27.28
CA VAL A 312 37.73 17.95 28.20
C VAL A 312 37.16 17.53 29.54
N VAL A 313 37.61 16.38 30.05
CA VAL A 313 37.24 15.84 31.37
C VAL A 313 38.52 15.38 32.07
N ASN A 314 38.76 15.82 33.31
CA ASN A 314 39.93 15.43 34.11
C ASN A 314 41.29 15.56 33.35
N GLN A 315 41.44 16.63 32.56
CA GLN A 315 42.59 16.92 31.67
C GLN A 315 42.74 16.04 30.42
N TYR A 316 41.91 15.01 30.23
CA TYR A 316 41.86 14.21 29.01
C TYR A 316 40.88 14.81 27.99
N GLU A 317 41.16 14.62 26.70
CA GLU A 317 40.36 15.12 25.59
C GLU A 317 39.43 14.04 25.02
N PHE A 318 38.16 14.39 24.84
CA PHE A 318 37.08 13.51 24.40
C PHE A 318 36.31 14.12 23.23
N TYR A 319 35.67 13.29 22.42
CA TYR A 319 35.22 13.66 21.09
C TYR A 319 33.88 12.99 20.76
N ASN A 320 32.77 13.73 20.84
CA ASN A 320 31.52 13.27 20.22
C ASN A 320 31.56 13.55 18.70
N ILE A 321 30.98 12.68 17.88
CA ILE A 321 31.00 12.79 16.41
C ILE A 321 29.57 13.00 15.91
N ILE A 322 29.34 14.08 15.16
CA ILE A 322 28.03 14.38 14.55
C ILE A 322 28.13 14.28 13.03
N GLY A 323 27.33 13.41 12.41
CA GLY A 323 27.03 13.43 10.99
C GLY A 323 25.74 14.20 10.72
N ILE A 324 25.73 15.04 9.69
CA ILE A 324 24.54 15.82 9.29
C ILE A 324 24.21 15.53 7.83
N LEU A 325 22.97 15.10 7.58
CA LEU A 325 22.36 14.96 6.26
C LEU A 325 21.29 16.05 6.11
N ASN A 326 21.67 17.19 5.54
CA ASN A 326 20.74 18.32 5.35
C ASN A 326 19.56 17.92 4.45
N GLY A 327 18.35 18.22 4.91
CA GLY A 327 17.14 18.18 4.10
C GLY A 327 17.00 19.43 3.22
N THR A 328 16.09 19.40 2.26
CA THR A 328 15.81 20.57 1.38
C THR A 328 15.19 21.75 2.14
N ARG A 329 14.60 21.52 3.32
CA ARG A 329 13.97 22.54 4.17
C ARG A 329 14.92 23.17 5.20
N VAL A 330 16.20 22.78 5.24
CA VAL A 330 17.13 23.19 6.32
C VAL A 330 17.18 24.70 6.54
N GLY A 331 17.04 25.12 7.80
CA GLY A 331 16.91 26.52 8.22
C GLY A 331 15.49 27.11 8.15
N THR A 332 14.49 26.38 7.66
CA THR A 332 13.06 26.81 7.67
C THR A 332 12.28 26.12 8.78
N VAL A 333 11.15 26.70 9.21
CA VAL A 333 10.26 26.15 10.25
C VAL A 333 9.60 24.81 9.89
N ASP A 334 9.70 24.40 8.63
CA ASP A 334 9.11 23.16 8.10
C ASP A 334 10.09 21.98 8.09
N ASP A 335 11.37 22.18 8.46
CA ASP A 335 12.33 21.08 8.67
C ASP A 335 12.07 20.38 10.01
N LYS A 336 11.58 19.14 9.96
CA LYS A 336 11.29 18.32 11.14
C LYS A 336 12.39 17.30 11.40
N LEU A 337 13.30 17.70 12.27
CA LEU A 337 14.50 16.96 12.66
C LEU A 337 14.16 15.58 13.23
N VAL A 338 14.72 14.57 12.57
CA VAL A 338 14.79 13.20 13.06
C VAL A 338 16.26 12.78 13.12
N GLY A 339 16.64 11.89 14.03
CA GLY A 339 18.02 11.44 14.09
C GLY A 339 18.24 10.10 14.79
N VAL A 340 19.48 9.63 14.73
CA VAL A 340 19.96 8.38 15.32
C VAL A 340 21.13 8.69 16.25
N GLY A 341 21.10 8.18 17.47
CA GLY A 341 22.12 8.37 18.52
C GLY A 341 22.57 7.05 19.12
N THR A 342 23.86 6.96 19.46
CA THR A 342 24.48 5.78 20.10
C THR A 342 25.83 6.20 20.68
N HIS A 343 26.40 5.48 21.64
CA HIS A 343 27.79 5.72 22.08
C HIS A 343 28.79 4.81 21.38
N TYR A 344 30.03 5.27 21.25
CA TYR A 344 31.10 4.47 20.64
C TYR A 344 32.21 4.06 21.62
N ASP A 345 32.16 4.48 22.88
CA ASP A 345 33.09 3.99 23.90
C ASP A 345 32.64 2.67 24.55
N THR A 346 33.39 2.23 25.57
CA THR A 346 33.13 1.04 26.39
C THR A 346 33.62 1.32 27.82
N VAL A 347 33.12 0.58 28.81
CA VAL A 347 33.78 0.37 30.10
C VAL A 347 35.20 -0.19 29.91
N ALA A 348 35.98 -0.19 30.98
CA ALA A 348 37.30 -0.78 30.97
C ALA A 348 37.26 -2.29 30.65
N ASP A 349 38.17 -2.70 29.77
CA ASP A 349 38.58 -4.08 29.50
C ASP A 349 37.54 -5.01 28.84
N THR A 350 36.31 -4.55 28.56
CA THR A 350 35.34 -5.24 27.67
C THR A 350 35.66 -4.99 26.20
N LYS A 351 35.16 -5.83 25.29
CA LYS A 351 35.31 -5.62 23.84
C LYS A 351 34.15 -4.81 23.24
N GLY A 352 32.96 -4.89 23.85
CA GLY A 352 31.87 -3.97 23.57
C GLY A 352 31.28 -4.15 22.16
N VAL A 353 30.94 -5.38 21.78
CA VAL A 353 30.45 -5.73 20.45
C VAL A 353 28.95 -5.48 20.35
N ASP A 354 28.17 -5.86 21.36
CA ASP A 354 26.80 -5.35 21.51
C ASP A 354 26.78 -4.00 22.25
N ASP A 355 27.76 -3.75 23.12
CA ASP A 355 27.80 -2.58 24.01
C ASP A 355 28.95 -1.60 23.65
N ASN A 356 28.76 -0.60 22.80
CA ASN A 356 27.61 -0.34 21.92
C ASN A 356 28.04 -0.42 20.44
N GLY A 357 28.77 -1.50 20.11
CA GLY A 357 29.19 -1.77 18.74
C GLY A 357 28.01 -2.01 17.80
N SER A 358 26.92 -2.61 18.29
CA SER A 358 25.72 -2.93 17.51
C SER A 358 24.98 -1.66 17.07
N GLY A 359 24.74 -0.72 17.98
CA GLY A 359 24.18 0.60 17.68
C GLY A 359 25.08 1.40 16.74
N MET A 360 26.41 1.32 16.90
CA MET A 360 27.35 1.94 15.97
C MET A 360 27.27 1.35 14.55
N ALA A 361 27.17 0.03 14.42
CA ALA A 361 27.02 -0.64 13.13
C ALA A 361 25.68 -0.29 12.45
N ALA A 362 24.58 -0.26 13.23
CA ALA A 362 23.27 0.15 12.75
C ALA A 362 23.27 1.61 12.27
N MET A 363 23.80 2.55 13.05
CA MET A 363 23.87 3.98 12.68
C MET A 363 24.64 4.18 11.36
N LEU A 364 25.78 3.53 11.20
CA LEU A 364 26.60 3.62 9.98
C LEU A 364 25.88 3.03 8.76
N TYR A 365 25.13 1.94 8.93
CA TYR A 365 24.31 1.36 7.86
C TYR A 365 23.17 2.29 7.43
N VAL A 366 22.40 2.83 8.39
CA VAL A 366 21.29 3.77 8.13
C VAL A 366 21.81 5.03 7.44
N ALA A 367 22.93 5.59 7.90
CA ALA A 367 23.60 6.73 7.28
C ALA A 367 24.04 6.46 5.84
N LYS A 368 24.57 5.26 5.56
CA LYS A 368 24.97 4.85 4.21
C LYS A 368 23.76 4.74 3.27
N GLN A 369 22.67 4.09 3.67
CA GLN A 369 21.51 3.93 2.79
C GLN A 369 20.89 5.28 2.41
N LEU A 370 20.58 6.12 3.42
CA LEU A 370 19.94 7.42 3.20
C LEU A 370 20.82 8.37 2.36
N THR A 371 22.15 8.26 2.46
CA THR A 371 23.06 9.05 1.60
C THR A 371 23.20 8.49 0.19
N ASP A 372 23.22 7.17 -0.01
CA ASP A 372 23.26 6.57 -1.35
C ASP A 372 21.96 6.80 -2.13
N GLU A 373 20.81 6.83 -1.47
CA GLU A 373 19.54 7.31 -2.04
C GLU A 373 19.58 8.80 -2.41
N ASN A 374 20.14 9.64 -1.53
CA ASN A 374 20.33 11.07 -1.78
C ASN A 374 21.30 11.33 -2.96
N LYS A 375 22.25 10.43 -3.22
CA LYS A 375 23.11 10.42 -4.43
C LYS A 375 22.35 9.97 -5.68
N ARG A 376 21.40 9.02 -5.55
CA ARG A 376 20.47 8.59 -6.63
C ARG A 376 19.37 9.63 -6.96
N GLY A 377 19.30 10.73 -6.23
CA GLY A 377 18.39 11.84 -6.50
C GLY A 377 17.17 11.92 -5.57
N MET A 378 16.96 10.94 -4.68
CA MET A 378 15.89 10.97 -3.68
C MET A 378 16.31 11.88 -2.51
N LYS A 379 16.12 13.19 -2.71
CA LYS A 379 16.38 14.22 -1.69
C LYS A 379 15.41 14.03 -0.53
N ARG A 380 15.86 14.30 0.71
CA ARG A 380 15.02 14.33 1.91
C ARG A 380 14.53 15.75 2.14
N ASN A 381 13.27 15.94 2.55
CA ASN A 381 12.78 17.28 2.91
C ASN A 381 13.36 17.71 4.26
N ASN A 382 13.35 16.80 5.24
CA ASN A 382 13.79 17.06 6.61
C ASN A 382 15.25 16.62 6.82
N THR A 383 15.97 17.32 7.68
CA THR A 383 17.36 17.07 8.02
C THR A 383 17.49 15.90 8.99
N VAL A 384 18.42 14.98 8.68
CA VAL A 384 18.72 13.81 9.53
C VAL A 384 20.04 14.02 10.27
N LEU A 385 20.02 13.77 11.59
CA LEU A 385 21.20 13.83 12.46
C LEU A 385 21.70 12.43 12.82
N PHE A 386 23.01 12.23 12.85
CA PHE A 386 23.68 11.02 13.32
C PHE A 386 24.66 11.41 14.43
N ILE A 387 24.52 10.85 15.63
CA ILE A 387 25.32 11.24 16.80
C ILE A 387 25.99 10.02 17.41
N ALA A 388 27.32 9.99 17.39
CA ALA A 388 28.14 9.04 18.13
C ALA A 388 28.74 9.74 19.37
N SER A 389 28.30 9.36 20.56
CA SER A 389 28.73 9.91 21.85
C SER A 389 29.96 9.21 22.44
N ASP A 390 30.67 9.94 23.30
CA ASP A 390 31.90 9.51 23.98
C ASP A 390 31.78 9.79 25.49
N LEU A 391 32.17 8.85 26.35
CA LEU A 391 31.93 8.88 27.80
C LEU A 391 30.45 8.76 28.16
N GLU A 392 29.74 7.85 27.49
CA GLU A 392 28.45 7.34 27.99
C GLU A 392 28.70 6.52 29.26
N GLU A 393 29.60 5.55 29.14
CA GLU A 393 30.07 4.59 30.13
C GLU A 393 30.72 5.20 31.39
N ALA A 394 30.97 6.51 31.37
CA ALA A 394 31.45 7.30 32.51
C ALA A 394 30.36 8.19 33.14
N GLY A 395 29.08 7.90 32.91
CA GLY A 395 27.94 8.59 33.50
C GLY A 395 27.24 9.59 32.57
N LEU A 396 27.05 9.21 31.29
CA LEU A 396 26.36 9.97 30.26
C LEU A 396 26.96 11.36 30.03
N ILE A 397 28.28 11.46 30.09
CA ILE A 397 28.99 12.74 29.91
C ILE A 397 28.92 13.17 28.43
N GLY A 398 29.03 12.23 27.49
CA GLY A 398 29.00 12.48 26.05
C GLY A 398 27.77 13.27 25.59
N SER A 399 26.58 12.70 25.76
CA SER A 399 25.33 13.39 25.40
C SER A 399 25.13 14.70 26.18
N LYS A 400 25.44 14.74 27.49
CA LYS A 400 25.32 15.98 28.27
C LYS A 400 26.18 17.11 27.68
N GLN A 401 27.41 16.80 27.26
CA GLN A 401 28.31 17.74 26.60
C GLN A 401 27.84 18.08 25.18
N ILE A 402 27.34 17.10 24.40
CA ILE A 402 26.87 17.36 23.04
C ILE A 402 25.61 18.24 23.01
N ILE A 403 24.68 18.07 23.96
CA ILE A 403 23.43 18.83 24.04
C ILE A 403 23.72 20.31 24.31
N SER A 404 24.53 20.56 25.34
CA SER A 404 24.86 21.92 25.81
C SER A 404 25.92 22.62 24.96
N GLY A 405 26.95 21.90 24.51
CA GLY A 405 28.08 22.44 23.74
C GLY A 405 27.86 22.53 22.23
N TRP A 406 27.02 21.66 21.66
CA TRP A 406 26.83 21.59 20.20
C TRP A 406 25.36 21.72 19.74
N LEU A 407 24.46 20.84 20.21
CA LEU A 407 23.11 20.67 19.65
C LEU A 407 22.23 21.90 19.88
N ASN A 408 22.03 22.34 21.12
CA ASN A 408 21.23 23.53 21.40
C ASN A 408 21.80 24.79 20.71
N PRO A 409 23.13 25.08 20.80
CA PRO A 409 23.72 26.17 20.03
C PRO A 409 23.60 26.03 18.50
N TRP A 410 23.54 24.80 17.95
CA TRP A 410 23.33 24.58 16.52
C TRP A 410 21.88 24.81 16.11
N LEU A 411 20.91 24.33 16.90
CA LEU A 411 19.49 24.57 16.70
C LEU A 411 19.17 26.06 16.73
N GLU A 412 19.68 26.79 17.72
CA GLU A 412 19.51 28.25 17.85
C GLU A 412 20.12 29.01 16.66
N ARG A 413 21.32 28.64 16.20
CA ARG A 413 21.95 29.27 15.03
C ARG A 413 21.26 28.95 13.70
N THR A 414 20.64 27.78 13.59
CA THR A 414 20.05 27.30 12.32
C THR A 414 18.57 27.70 12.18
N TYR A 415 17.83 27.78 13.30
CA TYR A 415 16.37 27.98 13.31
C TYR A 415 15.89 29.13 14.20
N GLY A 416 16.79 29.81 14.92
CA GLY A 416 16.44 30.91 15.81
C GLY A 416 15.42 30.52 16.88
N THR A 417 14.38 31.32 17.05
CA THR A 417 13.29 31.07 18.02
C THR A 417 12.47 29.81 17.74
N ALA A 418 12.54 29.25 16.53
CA ALA A 418 11.85 28.00 16.18
C ALA A 418 12.62 26.74 16.60
N ALA A 419 13.86 26.84 17.09
CA ALA A 419 14.77 25.74 17.44
C ALA A 419 14.11 24.48 18.04
N ARG A 420 13.24 24.63 19.04
CA ARG A 420 12.57 23.50 19.72
C ARG A 420 11.39 22.91 18.94
N GLN A 421 10.77 23.67 18.03
CA GLN A 421 9.65 23.22 17.19
C GLN A 421 10.08 22.29 16.04
N GLN A 422 11.39 22.13 15.83
CA GLN A 422 11.95 21.30 14.75
C GLN A 422 12.09 19.84 15.18
N LEU A 423 12.37 19.60 16.45
CA LEU A 423 12.45 18.26 17.04
C LEU A 423 11.05 17.65 17.28
N VAL A 424 9.98 18.45 17.20
CA VAL A 424 8.61 18.02 17.40
C VAL A 424 7.95 17.79 16.03
N PRO A 425 7.35 16.62 15.76
CA PRO A 425 7.02 15.54 16.70
C PRO A 425 7.98 14.33 16.64
N TYR A 426 9.19 14.48 16.11
CA TYR A 426 10.13 13.37 15.85
C TYR A 426 11.25 13.30 16.91
N GLY A 427 12.41 13.91 16.66
CA GLY A 427 13.56 13.85 17.56
C GLY A 427 14.46 12.63 17.34
N MET A 428 15.06 12.09 18.41
CA MET A 428 16.18 11.14 18.32
C MET A 428 15.79 9.70 18.66
N ILE A 429 16.17 8.74 17.81
CA ILE A 429 16.23 7.32 18.15
C ILE A 429 17.59 7.07 18.80
N VAL A 430 17.63 6.83 20.11
CA VAL A 430 18.85 6.42 20.84
C VAL A 430 18.88 4.90 20.94
N MET A 431 20.05 4.32 20.75
CA MET A 431 20.29 2.88 20.82
C MET A 431 21.38 2.60 21.85
N ASP A 432 21.18 1.59 22.69
CA ASP A 432 22.27 0.83 23.31
C ASP A 432 21.86 -0.62 23.44
N THR A 433 22.81 -1.54 23.21
CA THR A 433 22.63 -3.00 23.19
C THR A 433 21.42 -3.44 22.36
N ILE A 434 21.62 -3.66 21.05
CA ILE A 434 20.53 -3.91 20.08
C ILE A 434 20.77 -5.13 19.16
N MET A 435 21.81 -5.95 19.38
CA MET A 435 22.00 -7.21 18.63
C MET A 435 21.69 -8.50 19.40
N GLY A 436 21.52 -8.44 20.71
CA GLY A 436 21.27 -9.63 21.52
C GLY A 436 19.92 -10.31 21.24
N TYR A 437 19.99 -11.55 20.74
CA TYR A 437 18.84 -12.44 20.52
C TYR A 437 19.04 -13.81 21.20
N ASN A 438 17.97 -14.46 21.70
CA ASN A 438 18.08 -15.80 22.30
C ASN A 438 16.75 -16.57 22.28
N LEU A 439 16.73 -17.73 21.60
CA LEU A 439 15.59 -18.66 21.52
C LEU A 439 15.28 -19.42 22.82
N THR A 440 16.08 -19.27 23.87
CA THR A 440 15.91 -20.02 25.12
C THR A 440 14.71 -19.48 25.91
N ALA A 441 13.71 -20.32 26.14
CA ALA A 441 12.54 -19.95 26.93
C ALA A 441 12.94 -19.41 28.32
N ASN A 442 12.54 -18.18 28.63
CA ASN A 442 12.86 -17.43 29.87
C ASN A 442 14.30 -16.90 30.00
N SER A 443 15.03 -16.69 28.89
CA SER A 443 16.35 -16.00 28.88
C SER A 443 16.30 -14.46 28.85
N GLN A 444 15.16 -13.82 29.11
CA GLN A 444 15.01 -12.37 29.22
C GLN A 444 13.95 -12.01 30.26
N SER A 445 14.25 -11.00 31.06
CA SER A 445 13.35 -10.46 32.09
C SER A 445 13.02 -9.00 31.80
N ILE A 446 11.96 -8.50 32.41
CA ILE A 446 11.57 -7.09 32.32
C ILE A 446 12.43 -6.29 33.31
N PRO A 447 13.05 -5.17 32.90
CA PRO A 447 13.70 -4.24 33.83
C PRO A 447 12.71 -3.72 34.87
N SER A 448 13.09 -3.70 36.15
CA SER A 448 12.23 -3.29 37.27
C SER A 448 10.80 -3.89 37.22
N PRO A 449 10.64 -5.22 37.44
CA PRO A 449 9.36 -5.92 37.27
C PRO A 449 8.17 -5.26 37.99
N GLN A 450 8.36 -4.78 39.22
CA GLN A 450 7.30 -4.14 40.01
C GLN A 450 6.89 -2.77 39.42
N ALA A 451 7.83 -2.02 38.84
CA ALA A 451 7.53 -0.74 38.21
C ALA A 451 6.71 -0.94 36.92
N ILE A 452 7.06 -1.93 36.10
CA ILE A 452 6.34 -2.25 34.86
C ILE A 452 5.02 -2.98 35.11
N GLU A 453 4.93 -3.84 36.13
CA GLU A 453 3.63 -4.41 36.55
C GLU A 453 2.67 -3.31 37.05
N SER A 454 3.17 -2.32 37.79
CA SER A 454 2.39 -1.19 38.29
C SER A 454 1.97 -0.22 37.19
N ALA A 455 2.90 0.21 36.33
CA ALA A 455 2.65 1.21 35.29
C ALA A 455 2.02 0.63 34.01
N PHE A 456 2.34 -0.61 33.65
CA PHE A 456 1.94 -1.27 32.41
C PHE A 456 1.51 -2.73 32.62
N PRO A 457 0.50 -3.00 33.48
CA PRO A 457 0.09 -4.37 33.84
C PRO A 457 -0.32 -5.25 32.65
N THR A 458 -0.66 -4.67 31.48
CA THR A 458 -0.88 -5.44 30.25
C THR A 458 0.42 -5.83 29.56
N VAL A 459 1.39 -4.92 29.40
CA VAL A 459 2.71 -5.25 28.83
C VAL A 459 3.41 -6.28 29.69
N TYR A 460 3.37 -6.10 31.02
CA TYR A 460 3.88 -7.06 31.98
C TYR A 460 3.27 -8.45 31.78
N ARG A 461 1.92 -8.56 31.73
CA ARG A 461 1.24 -9.85 31.53
C ARG A 461 1.48 -10.47 30.16
N ASN A 462 1.58 -9.68 29.09
CA ASN A 462 1.88 -10.19 27.75
C ASN A 462 3.24 -10.90 27.73
N VAL A 463 4.30 -10.20 28.16
CA VAL A 463 5.64 -10.79 28.31
C VAL A 463 5.60 -11.98 29.26
N GLN A 464 4.92 -11.88 30.41
CA GLN A 464 4.77 -13.00 31.36
C GLN A 464 3.82 -14.13 30.86
N SER A 465 3.31 -14.04 29.63
CA SER A 465 2.53 -15.08 28.96
C SER A 465 3.21 -15.67 27.72
N ASP A 466 4.14 -14.97 27.07
CA ASP A 466 4.95 -15.58 26.00
C ASP A 466 5.86 -16.66 26.61
N ASN A 467 5.98 -17.80 25.91
CA ASN A 467 6.91 -18.86 26.28
C ASN A 467 8.32 -18.60 25.70
N ARG A 468 8.43 -17.71 24.70
CA ARG A 468 9.69 -17.15 24.17
C ARG A 468 10.15 -15.94 24.99
N ARG A 469 10.16 -16.03 26.32
CA ARG A 469 10.64 -14.95 27.22
C ARG A 469 12.16 -14.76 27.13
N GLY A 470 12.69 -14.43 25.96
CA GLY A 470 14.11 -14.35 25.62
C GLY A 470 14.42 -13.40 24.45
N ASP A 471 13.37 -12.79 23.92
CA ASP A 471 13.18 -12.61 22.49
C ASP A 471 12.38 -11.32 22.15
N PHE A 472 12.75 -10.20 22.76
CA PHE A 472 12.09 -8.91 22.51
C PHE A 472 13.01 -7.69 22.57
N LEU A 473 12.65 -6.66 21.80
CA LEU A 473 13.25 -5.33 21.83
C LEU A 473 12.32 -4.37 22.59
N LEU A 474 12.87 -3.61 23.54
CA LEU A 474 12.14 -2.55 24.22
C LEU A 474 12.17 -1.26 23.39
N ASN A 475 11.01 -0.61 23.27
CA ASN A 475 10.86 0.72 22.69
C ASN A 475 10.36 1.68 23.79
N ILE A 476 11.28 2.38 24.44
CA ILE A 476 11.05 3.20 25.62
C ILE A 476 10.90 4.67 25.21
N TYR A 477 9.78 5.30 25.53
CA TYR A 477 9.48 6.68 25.10
C TYR A 477 8.52 7.38 26.06
N ARG A 478 8.54 8.72 26.16
CA ARG A 478 7.51 9.45 26.92
C ARG A 478 6.19 9.41 26.17
N LYS A 479 5.12 9.02 26.87
CA LYS A 479 3.79 8.75 26.32
C LYS A 479 3.20 9.88 25.46
N ASP A 480 3.51 11.12 25.81
CA ASP A 480 2.87 12.30 25.24
C ASP A 480 3.84 13.08 24.33
N ASP A 481 5.09 13.30 24.77
CA ASP A 481 6.10 14.08 24.04
C ASP A 481 6.76 13.32 22.87
N ASP A 482 7.09 12.04 23.06
CA ASP A 482 7.91 11.24 22.13
C ASP A 482 7.06 10.28 21.26
N ARG A 483 5.73 10.34 21.43
CA ARG A 483 4.78 9.32 20.96
C ARG A 483 4.84 9.05 19.47
N ALA A 484 4.96 10.07 18.65
CA ALA A 484 4.90 9.91 17.19
C ALA A 484 6.14 9.17 16.66
N LEU A 485 7.32 9.40 17.24
CA LEU A 485 8.53 8.67 16.92
C LEU A 485 8.45 7.22 17.45
N GLY A 486 8.00 7.02 18.69
CA GLY A 486 7.82 5.70 19.29
C GLY A 486 6.86 4.81 18.49
N GLU A 487 5.69 5.33 18.11
CA GLU A 487 4.75 4.60 17.25
C GLU A 487 5.27 4.40 15.82
N ALA A 488 6.04 5.36 15.27
CA ALA A 488 6.62 5.19 13.93
C ALA A 488 7.59 4.01 13.89
N PHE A 489 8.45 3.88 14.91
CA PHE A 489 9.33 2.71 15.05
C PHE A 489 8.55 1.40 15.22
N THR A 490 7.54 1.37 16.08
CA THR A 490 6.71 0.17 16.26
C THR A 490 6.00 -0.24 14.96
N ARG A 491 5.49 0.72 14.17
CA ARG A 491 4.91 0.44 12.83
C ARG A 491 5.95 -0.10 11.84
N ALA A 492 7.14 0.50 11.78
CA ALA A 492 8.23 0.04 10.92
C ALA A 492 8.68 -1.39 11.25
N TRP A 493 8.82 -1.72 12.54
CA TRP A 493 9.12 -3.08 12.98
C TRP A 493 8.02 -4.09 12.60
N GLN A 494 6.75 -3.70 12.77
CA GLN A 494 5.60 -4.56 12.46
C GLN A 494 5.43 -4.80 10.95
N ALA A 495 5.87 -3.87 10.09
CA ALA A 495 5.91 -4.07 8.64
C ALA A 495 7.00 -5.09 8.21
N LEU A 496 8.06 -5.26 9.00
CA LEU A 496 9.15 -6.20 8.72
C LEU A 496 8.77 -7.64 9.10
N SER A 497 8.26 -8.37 8.12
CA SER A 497 8.07 -9.82 8.19
C SER A 497 9.42 -10.55 8.14
N HIS A 498 9.69 -11.43 9.12
CA HIS A 498 10.89 -12.28 9.11
C HIS A 498 10.59 -13.69 9.67
N PRO A 499 10.87 -14.78 8.93
CA PRO A 499 10.40 -16.14 9.24
C PRO A 499 11.04 -16.79 10.48
N ARG A 500 12.07 -16.16 11.07
CA ARG A 500 12.61 -16.52 12.40
C ARG A 500 12.30 -15.49 13.50
N PHE A 501 11.89 -14.27 13.15
CA PHE A 501 11.84 -13.13 14.09
C PHE A 501 10.47 -12.44 14.08
N GLU A 502 9.43 -13.23 14.37
CA GLU A 502 8.06 -12.78 14.66
C GLU A 502 7.96 -12.27 16.11
N LEU A 503 8.72 -11.20 16.41
CA LEU A 503 8.94 -10.71 17.76
C LEU A 503 8.10 -9.46 18.04
N GLU A 504 7.53 -9.38 19.24
CA GLU A 504 6.90 -8.15 19.71
C GLU A 504 7.97 -7.13 20.12
N VAL A 505 7.98 -5.96 19.47
CA VAL A 505 8.55 -4.75 20.09
C VAL A 505 7.59 -4.34 21.19
N PHE A 506 8.06 -4.25 22.43
CA PHE A 506 7.24 -3.79 23.54
C PHE A 506 7.36 -2.27 23.70
N PRO A 507 6.32 -1.48 23.34
CA PRO A 507 6.29 -0.06 23.64
C PRO A 507 6.11 0.15 25.15
N LEU A 508 6.99 0.94 25.75
CA LEU A 508 6.92 1.39 27.14
C LEU A 508 6.67 2.92 27.18
N PRO A 509 5.42 3.37 26.98
CA PRO A 509 5.05 4.79 26.97
C PRO A 509 5.04 5.37 28.39
N ILE A 510 6.20 5.81 28.88
CA ILE A 510 6.35 6.35 30.24
C ILE A 510 5.51 7.62 30.38
N SER A 511 4.56 7.57 31.32
CA SER A 511 3.63 8.67 31.58
C SER A 511 4.19 9.64 32.62
N ASN A 512 3.79 10.92 32.54
CA ASN A 512 3.99 11.91 33.59
C ASN A 512 5.46 12.29 33.90
N LEU A 513 6.34 12.29 32.90
CA LEU A 513 7.74 12.73 33.01
C LEU A 513 7.95 14.25 32.75
N THR A 514 6.93 15.08 32.99
CA THR A 514 7.01 16.54 32.79
C THR A 514 8.11 17.21 33.61
N GLN A 515 8.56 16.57 34.69
CA GLN A 515 9.88 16.81 35.30
C GLN A 515 10.45 15.45 35.75
N LEU A 516 11.69 15.15 35.34
CA LEU A 516 12.46 14.00 35.81
C LEU A 516 12.99 14.27 37.23
N THR A 517 12.13 14.12 38.23
CA THR A 517 12.44 14.34 39.67
C THR A 517 12.18 13.08 40.48
N GLU A 518 12.65 13.05 41.73
CA GLU A 518 12.27 11.98 42.67
C GLU A 518 10.77 12.06 43.02
N PRO A 519 10.09 10.92 43.25
CA PRO A 519 10.62 9.54 43.24
C PRO A 519 10.66 8.87 41.85
N TYR A 520 10.25 9.57 40.78
CA TYR A 520 10.16 8.99 39.43
C TYR A 520 11.53 8.66 38.82
N LEU A 521 12.56 9.47 39.12
CA LEU A 521 13.95 9.15 38.79
C LEU A 521 14.36 7.78 39.34
N THR A 522 14.16 7.53 40.64
CA THR A 522 14.41 6.21 41.24
C THR A 522 13.54 5.11 40.62
N LEU A 523 12.24 5.34 40.42
CA LEU A 523 11.30 4.33 39.90
C LEU A 523 11.65 3.86 38.47
N TYR A 524 12.09 4.78 37.62
CA TYR A 524 12.40 4.51 36.21
C TYR A 524 13.90 4.41 35.92
N GLN A 525 14.78 4.36 36.93
CA GLN A 525 16.23 4.39 36.73
C GLN A 525 16.77 3.37 35.69
N PRO A 526 16.30 2.10 35.63
CA PRO A 526 16.75 1.16 34.59
C PRO A 526 16.38 1.57 33.15
N PHE A 527 15.30 2.35 32.98
CA PHE A 527 14.85 2.90 31.69
C PHE A 527 15.51 4.23 31.34
N LEU A 528 16.39 4.73 32.21
CA LEU A 528 17.11 6.00 32.07
C LEU A 528 18.63 5.75 32.02
N ARG A 529 19.05 4.51 31.68
CA ARG A 529 20.46 4.10 31.75
C ARG A 529 21.37 4.72 30.69
N SER A 530 20.83 5.09 29.52
CA SER A 530 21.59 5.61 28.38
C SER A 530 21.29 7.09 28.02
N ASP A 531 21.94 7.59 26.97
CA ASP A 531 22.05 8.99 26.55
C ASP A 531 20.71 9.72 26.33
N HIS A 532 19.62 9.02 26.01
CA HIS A 532 18.28 9.61 25.91
C HIS A 532 17.83 10.27 27.21
N ARG A 533 18.33 9.82 28.37
CA ARG A 533 18.09 10.46 29.67
C ARG A 533 18.48 11.94 29.65
N ASN A 534 19.62 12.29 29.04
CA ASN A 534 20.04 13.69 28.96
C ASN A 534 19.22 14.48 27.94
N LEU A 535 18.75 13.85 26.85
CA LEU A 535 17.81 14.48 25.92
C LEU A 535 16.49 14.80 26.64
N TRP A 536 15.90 13.86 27.38
CA TRP A 536 14.68 14.10 28.16
C TRP A 536 14.88 15.13 29.28
N LEU A 537 16.04 15.15 29.97
CA LEU A 537 16.36 16.16 30.99
C LEU A 537 16.41 17.59 30.43
N ASP A 538 16.74 17.74 29.14
CA ASP A 538 16.71 19.02 28.41
C ASP A 538 15.39 19.21 27.62
N ASN A 539 14.41 18.33 27.79
CA ASN A 539 13.16 18.25 27.00
C ASN A 539 13.37 18.25 25.47
N ILE A 540 14.27 17.40 25.01
CA ILE A 540 14.44 17.04 23.59
C ILE A 540 13.72 15.70 23.35
N PRO A 541 12.79 15.63 22.37
CA PRO A 541 12.13 14.38 22.01
C PRO A 541 13.11 13.25 21.66
N ALA A 542 12.91 12.08 22.27
CA ALA A 542 13.76 10.91 22.05
C ALA A 542 13.07 9.59 22.43
N ILE A 543 13.39 8.52 21.71
CA ILE A 543 13.08 7.14 22.10
C ILE A 543 14.37 6.38 22.41
N PHE A 544 14.28 5.33 23.22
CA PHE A 544 15.39 4.44 23.56
C PHE A 544 15.06 3.01 23.12
N LEU A 545 15.92 2.45 22.28
CA LEU A 545 15.85 1.07 21.79
C LEU A 545 16.95 0.24 22.45
N THR A 546 16.56 -0.90 23.04
CA THR A 546 17.48 -1.83 23.69
C THR A 546 16.92 -3.26 23.77
N ASP A 547 17.80 -4.26 23.71
CA ASP A 547 17.55 -5.68 24.01
C ASP A 547 17.41 -5.95 25.53
N SER A 548 17.49 -4.90 26.36
CA SER A 548 17.45 -4.91 27.83
C SER A 548 18.69 -5.41 28.58
N ALA A 549 19.84 -5.62 27.92
CA ALA A 549 21.16 -5.76 28.54
C ALA A 549 21.23 -6.63 29.82
N ASP A 550 21.45 -6.02 30.98
CA ASP A 550 21.61 -6.69 32.29
C ASP A 550 20.36 -7.48 32.74
N TYR A 551 19.20 -7.22 32.14
CA TYR A 551 17.96 -7.96 32.38
C TYR A 551 17.81 -9.20 31.47
N ARG A 552 18.77 -9.46 30.57
CA ARG A 552 18.65 -10.46 29.49
C ARG A 552 19.60 -11.66 29.63
N GLY A 553 19.30 -12.57 30.56
CA GLY A 553 19.79 -13.97 30.53
C GLY A 553 21.31 -14.14 30.47
N ALA A 554 21.88 -14.39 29.29
CA ALA A 554 23.33 -14.44 29.12
C ALA A 554 23.98 -13.06 29.21
N MET A 555 23.34 -12.00 28.70
CA MET A 555 23.78 -10.61 28.87
C MET A 555 23.69 -10.12 30.33
N GLN A 556 22.89 -10.75 31.20
CA GLN A 556 22.99 -10.52 32.66
C GLN A 556 24.39 -10.84 33.22
N VAL A 557 25.20 -11.63 32.49
CA VAL A 557 26.60 -11.96 32.81
C VAL A 557 27.59 -11.38 31.79
N CYS A 558 27.15 -10.96 30.60
CA CYS A 558 28.02 -10.42 29.54
C CYS A 558 28.01 -8.88 29.42
N TYR A 559 26.96 -8.18 29.85
CA TYR A 559 26.96 -6.72 29.95
C TYR A 559 28.09 -6.26 30.88
N HIS A 560 28.81 -5.22 30.47
CA HIS A 560 30.06 -4.74 31.10
C HIS A 560 31.10 -5.84 31.42
N SER A 561 31.09 -6.97 30.69
CA SER A 561 31.90 -8.16 31.02
C SER A 561 32.61 -8.79 29.82
N GLN A 562 33.58 -9.66 30.08
CA GLN A 562 34.47 -10.26 29.06
C GLN A 562 33.75 -11.08 27.97
N CYS A 563 32.49 -11.47 28.19
CA CYS A 563 31.69 -12.19 27.21
C CYS A 563 30.77 -11.32 26.34
N ASP A 564 30.88 -9.99 26.38
CA ASP A 564 30.58 -9.17 25.20
C ASP A 564 31.84 -9.07 24.33
N ASN A 565 31.94 -9.97 23.34
CA ASN A 565 33.05 -10.09 22.40
C ASN A 565 32.63 -10.69 21.04
N VAL A 566 33.60 -10.82 20.13
CA VAL A 566 33.39 -11.25 18.74
C VAL A 566 32.95 -12.71 18.62
N GLU A 567 33.41 -13.56 19.54
CA GLU A 567 33.17 -15.00 19.56
C GLU A 567 31.79 -15.34 20.14
N THR A 568 31.26 -14.50 21.02
CA THR A 568 29.97 -14.68 21.70
C THR A 568 28.82 -13.90 21.04
N MET A 569 29.06 -12.68 20.55
CA MET A 569 27.99 -11.82 20.05
C MET A 569 27.72 -11.95 18.56
N LEU A 570 28.71 -12.31 17.74
CA LEU A 570 28.55 -12.37 16.28
C LEU A 570 28.04 -13.74 15.81
N THR A 571 27.00 -14.24 16.47
CA THR A 571 26.21 -15.41 16.05
C THR A 571 25.32 -15.06 14.85
N GLU A 572 24.84 -16.08 14.13
CA GLU A 572 23.94 -15.89 12.98
C GLU A 572 22.65 -15.17 13.42
N ASP A 573 22.01 -15.65 14.49
CA ASP A 573 20.73 -15.10 14.95
C ASP A 573 20.86 -13.68 15.54
N ASN A 574 21.91 -13.37 16.31
CA ASN A 574 22.17 -11.99 16.77
C ASN A 574 22.38 -11.03 15.58
N LEU A 575 23.15 -11.46 14.57
CA LEU A 575 23.40 -10.63 13.38
C LEU A 575 22.12 -10.37 12.58
N MET A 576 21.21 -11.33 12.47
CA MET A 576 19.93 -11.10 11.79
C MET A 576 18.89 -10.36 12.67
N PHE A 577 18.94 -10.48 13.99
CA PHE A 577 18.15 -9.63 14.88
C PHE A 577 18.60 -8.17 14.75
N LEU A 578 19.91 -7.90 14.79
CA LEU A 578 20.49 -6.58 14.49
C LEU A 578 20.10 -6.09 13.08
N SER A 579 20.09 -6.98 12.10
CA SER A 579 19.65 -6.69 10.73
C SER A 579 18.20 -6.18 10.70
N LYS A 580 17.27 -6.87 11.39
CA LYS A 580 15.87 -6.45 11.50
C LYS A 580 15.73 -5.12 12.28
N THR A 581 16.46 -4.96 13.38
CA THR A 581 16.46 -3.70 14.16
C THR A 581 16.97 -2.53 13.33
N THR A 582 18.06 -2.73 12.60
CA THR A 582 18.65 -1.72 11.70
C THR A 582 17.68 -1.32 10.60
N ASP A 583 16.94 -2.26 10.00
CA ASP A 583 15.94 -1.94 8.97
C ASP A 583 14.69 -1.27 9.55
N ALA A 584 14.26 -1.61 10.77
CA ALA A 584 13.18 -0.88 11.44
C ALA A 584 13.59 0.58 11.72
N ILE A 585 14.83 0.82 12.15
CA ILE A 585 15.40 2.16 12.29
C ILE A 585 15.46 2.86 10.93
N TYR A 586 16.04 2.24 9.90
CA TYR A 586 16.13 2.81 8.55
C TYR A 586 14.74 3.18 8.01
N GLN A 587 13.75 2.29 8.07
CA GLN A 587 12.38 2.59 7.61
C GLN A 587 11.74 3.73 8.39
N THR A 588 11.99 3.83 9.70
CA THR A 588 11.51 4.95 10.53
C THR A 588 12.12 6.28 10.06
N ILE A 589 13.46 6.36 9.99
CA ILE A 589 14.14 7.58 9.53
C ILE A 589 13.79 7.91 8.08
N ASN A 590 13.68 6.89 7.20
CA ASN A 590 13.25 7.02 5.82
C ASN A 590 11.85 7.66 5.72
N SER A 591 10.88 7.18 6.50
CA SER A 591 9.51 7.73 6.50
C SER A 591 9.45 9.16 7.05
N LEU A 592 10.10 9.42 8.19
CA LEU A 592 10.02 10.72 8.87
C LEU A 592 10.87 11.82 8.21
N SER A 593 11.91 11.44 7.45
CA SER A 593 12.73 12.40 6.68
C SER A 593 12.07 12.92 5.40
N GLU A 594 10.91 12.37 5.01
CA GLU A 594 10.13 12.72 3.81
C GLU A 594 10.97 12.74 2.52
N PRO A 595 11.13 11.60 1.81
CA PRO A 595 11.76 11.60 0.49
C PRO A 595 10.88 12.35 -0.51
N SER A 596 11.48 13.23 -1.31
CA SER A 596 10.79 13.83 -2.45
C SER A 596 10.70 12.85 -3.61
N GLU A 597 9.51 12.75 -4.23
CA GLU A 597 9.36 12.02 -5.49
C GLU A 597 10.24 12.63 -6.59
N PRO A 598 10.84 11.81 -7.48
CA PRO A 598 11.67 12.31 -8.54
C PRO A 598 10.86 13.21 -9.49
N VAL A 599 11.40 14.37 -9.83
CA VAL A 599 10.73 15.44 -10.60
C VAL A 599 10.20 14.94 -11.95
N SER A 600 10.81 13.91 -12.55
CA SER A 600 10.32 13.26 -13.76
C SER A 600 8.94 12.61 -13.57
N GLN A 601 8.65 11.99 -12.42
CA GLN A 601 7.35 11.41 -12.12
C GLN A 601 6.31 12.48 -11.79
N SER A 602 6.64 13.46 -10.94
CA SER A 602 5.66 14.50 -10.54
C SER A 602 5.28 15.44 -11.69
N VAL A 603 6.22 15.78 -12.59
CA VAL A 603 5.90 16.49 -13.84
C VAL A 603 5.06 15.61 -14.78
N SER A 604 5.42 14.32 -14.96
CA SER A 604 4.63 13.41 -15.81
C SER A 604 3.21 13.21 -15.28
N GLN A 605 3.02 13.05 -13.97
CA GLN A 605 1.71 12.94 -13.33
C GLN A 605 0.90 14.23 -13.47
N SER A 606 1.47 15.39 -13.14
CA SER A 606 0.75 16.68 -13.19
C SER A 606 0.37 17.09 -14.63
N VAL A 607 1.24 16.84 -15.62
CA VAL A 607 0.88 17.00 -17.05
C VAL A 607 -0.21 16.01 -17.44
N SER A 608 -0.09 14.73 -17.08
CA SER A 608 -1.10 13.71 -17.38
C SER A 608 -2.46 14.02 -16.74
N GLN A 609 -2.49 14.50 -15.51
CA GLN A 609 -3.72 14.95 -14.83
C GLN A 609 -4.32 16.18 -15.50
N SER A 610 -3.51 17.18 -15.85
CA SER A 610 -3.96 18.41 -16.51
C SER A 610 -4.57 18.13 -17.89
N VAL A 611 -3.91 17.28 -18.69
CA VAL A 611 -4.42 16.81 -19.98
C VAL A 611 -5.68 15.96 -19.79
N SER A 612 -5.66 15.01 -18.84
CA SER A 612 -6.83 14.15 -18.58
C SER A 612 -8.05 14.94 -18.13
N GLN A 613 -7.90 15.97 -17.27
CA GLN A 613 -9.00 16.85 -16.87
C GLN A 613 -9.51 17.69 -18.05
N SER A 614 -8.60 18.28 -18.84
CA SER A 614 -8.95 19.11 -19.99
C SER A 614 -9.71 18.30 -21.06
N VAL A 615 -9.23 17.10 -21.38
CA VAL A 615 -9.89 16.17 -22.30
C VAL A 615 -11.21 15.67 -21.70
N SER A 616 -11.25 15.27 -20.43
CA SER A 616 -12.48 14.79 -19.78
C SER A 616 -13.57 15.86 -19.75
N GLN A 617 -13.24 17.13 -19.48
CA GLN A 617 -14.21 18.23 -19.54
C GLN A 617 -14.67 18.49 -20.97
N SER A 618 -13.76 18.56 -21.93
CA SER A 618 -14.07 18.80 -23.35
C SER A 618 -14.97 17.71 -23.94
N VAL A 619 -14.63 16.44 -23.67
CA VAL A 619 -15.41 15.27 -24.11
C VAL A 619 -16.74 15.21 -23.35
N SER A 620 -16.76 15.42 -22.03
CA SER A 620 -18.01 15.40 -21.25
C SER A 620 -18.99 16.48 -21.70
N GLN A 621 -18.53 17.69 -22.00
CA GLN A 621 -19.38 18.75 -22.56
C GLN A 621 -19.87 18.40 -23.97
N SER A 622 -18.97 17.96 -24.85
CA SER A 622 -19.30 17.60 -26.24
C SER A 622 -20.29 16.44 -26.32
N VAL A 623 -20.06 15.38 -25.54
CA VAL A 623 -20.95 14.22 -25.43
C VAL A 623 -22.26 14.60 -24.74
N SER A 624 -22.23 15.36 -23.64
CA SER A 624 -23.48 15.78 -22.97
C SER A 624 -24.36 16.63 -23.88
N GLN A 625 -23.80 17.57 -24.65
CA GLN A 625 -24.56 18.35 -25.63
C GLN A 625 -25.06 17.47 -26.79
N SER A 626 -24.19 16.66 -27.40
CA SER A 626 -24.54 15.81 -28.54
C SER A 626 -25.60 14.77 -28.18
N VAL A 627 -25.45 14.08 -27.05
CA VAL A 627 -26.41 13.08 -26.56
C VAL A 627 -27.70 13.76 -26.09
N SER A 628 -27.64 14.87 -25.34
CA SER A 628 -28.86 15.57 -24.92
C SER A 628 -29.67 16.08 -26.10
N GLN A 629 -29.02 16.64 -27.13
CA GLN A 629 -29.71 17.07 -28.35
C GLN A 629 -30.26 15.87 -29.14
N SER A 630 -29.44 14.85 -29.39
CA SER A 630 -29.83 13.67 -30.18
C SER A 630 -30.97 12.90 -29.52
N VAL A 631 -30.88 12.64 -28.21
CA VAL A 631 -31.92 11.94 -27.45
C VAL A 631 -33.16 12.82 -27.32
N SER A 632 -33.03 14.11 -27.00
CA SER A 632 -34.22 14.99 -26.90
C SER A 632 -34.95 15.12 -28.22
N GLN A 633 -34.25 15.25 -29.36
CA GLN A 633 -34.87 15.28 -30.68
C GLN A 633 -35.49 13.92 -31.05
N SER A 634 -34.75 12.82 -30.88
CA SER A 634 -35.21 11.47 -31.24
C SER A 634 -36.43 11.05 -30.42
N VAL A 635 -36.39 11.26 -29.10
CA VAL A 635 -37.51 10.94 -28.19
C VAL A 635 -38.68 11.89 -28.45
N SER A 636 -38.45 13.20 -28.59
CA SER A 636 -39.55 14.14 -28.86
C SER A 636 -40.23 13.86 -30.19
N GLN A 637 -39.49 13.56 -31.27
CA GLN A 637 -40.08 13.18 -32.55
C GLN A 637 -40.80 11.83 -32.47
N SER A 638 -40.16 10.79 -31.92
CA SER A 638 -40.74 9.45 -31.84
C SER A 638 -42.00 9.41 -30.99
N VAL A 639 -41.98 10.03 -29.80
CA VAL A 639 -43.13 10.11 -28.90
C VAL A 639 -44.20 11.02 -29.50
N SER A 640 -43.87 12.20 -30.03
CA SER A 640 -44.87 13.10 -30.62
C SER A 640 -45.55 12.46 -31.84
N GLN A 641 -44.81 11.78 -32.72
CA GLN A 641 -45.41 11.11 -33.88
C GLN A 641 -46.26 9.91 -33.46
N SER A 642 -45.71 8.99 -32.67
CA SER A 642 -46.44 7.77 -32.27
C SER A 642 -47.67 8.06 -31.40
N VAL A 643 -47.57 8.95 -30.41
CA VAL A 643 -48.71 9.35 -29.58
C VAL A 643 -49.72 10.16 -30.39
N SER A 644 -49.29 11.16 -31.17
CA SER A 644 -50.24 11.96 -31.96
C SER A 644 -50.96 11.14 -33.03
N GLN A 645 -50.28 10.22 -33.72
CA GLN A 645 -50.94 9.32 -34.68
C GLN A 645 -51.90 8.35 -33.98
N SER A 646 -51.45 7.67 -32.92
CA SER A 646 -52.28 6.70 -32.19
C SER A 646 -53.53 7.34 -31.58
N VAL A 647 -53.37 8.47 -30.90
CA VAL A 647 -54.49 9.22 -30.30
C VAL A 647 -55.39 9.82 -31.38
N SER A 648 -54.83 10.46 -32.40
CA SER A 648 -55.65 11.08 -33.46
C SER A 648 -56.44 10.04 -34.26
N GLN A 649 -55.86 8.87 -34.59
CA GLN A 649 -56.59 7.80 -35.26
C GLN A 649 -57.67 7.20 -34.35
N SER A 650 -57.33 6.85 -33.11
CA SER A 650 -58.27 6.24 -32.15
C SER A 650 -59.45 7.16 -31.85
N VAL A 651 -59.19 8.44 -31.57
CA VAL A 651 -60.24 9.43 -31.29
C VAL A 651 -61.03 9.75 -32.56
N SER A 652 -60.39 9.98 -33.71
CA SER A 652 -61.11 10.30 -34.95
C SER A 652 -61.99 9.14 -35.42
N GLN A 653 -61.56 7.89 -35.30
CA GLN A 653 -62.41 6.73 -35.61
C GLN A 653 -63.57 6.60 -34.63
N SER A 654 -63.30 6.67 -33.32
CA SER A 654 -64.34 6.54 -32.28
C SER A 654 -65.40 7.64 -32.39
N VAL A 655 -64.98 8.89 -32.60
CA VAL A 655 -65.87 10.04 -32.80
C VAL A 655 -66.60 9.93 -34.13
N SER A 656 -65.92 9.59 -35.24
CA SER A 656 -66.59 9.47 -36.55
C SER A 656 -67.64 8.37 -36.56
N GLN A 657 -67.36 7.21 -35.94
CA GLN A 657 -68.35 6.13 -35.79
C GLN A 657 -69.53 6.58 -34.94
N SER A 658 -69.28 7.13 -33.74
CA SER A 658 -70.33 7.59 -32.82
C SER A 658 -71.22 8.68 -33.43
N VAL A 659 -70.62 9.66 -34.12
CA VAL A 659 -71.32 10.75 -34.79
C VAL A 659 -72.09 10.25 -36.02
N THR A 660 -71.52 9.36 -36.83
CA THR A 660 -72.21 8.78 -38.00
C THR A 660 -73.39 7.91 -37.58
N GLN A 661 -73.23 7.11 -36.51
CA GLN A 661 -74.29 6.27 -35.96
C GLN A 661 -75.42 7.12 -35.36
N SER A 662 -75.09 8.18 -34.62
CA SER A 662 -76.05 9.14 -34.07
C SER A 662 -76.80 9.91 -35.15
N LEU A 663 -76.11 10.38 -36.20
CA LEU A 663 -76.71 11.10 -37.32
C LEU A 663 -77.58 10.19 -38.19
N SER A 664 -77.17 8.95 -38.45
CA SER A 664 -77.99 8.01 -39.25
C SER A 664 -79.26 7.55 -38.50
N GLN A 665 -79.19 7.36 -37.18
CA GLN A 665 -80.38 7.18 -36.33
C GLN A 665 -81.28 8.44 -36.33
N SER A 666 -80.69 9.63 -36.20
CA SER A 666 -81.44 10.89 -36.21
C SER A 666 -82.11 11.19 -37.56
N LEU A 667 -81.43 10.94 -38.68
CA LEU A 667 -81.99 11.10 -40.02
C LEU A 667 -83.08 10.06 -40.31
N SER A 668 -82.90 8.79 -39.93
CA SER A 668 -83.92 7.76 -40.16
C SER A 668 -85.20 8.02 -39.36
N HIS A 669 -85.09 8.50 -38.11
CA HIS A 669 -86.25 9.04 -37.36
C HIS A 669 -86.87 10.26 -38.06
N SER A 670 -86.06 11.24 -38.48
CA SER A 670 -86.54 12.49 -39.11
C SER A 670 -87.25 12.25 -40.44
N VAL A 671 -86.75 11.33 -41.28
CA VAL A 671 -87.38 10.93 -42.55
C VAL A 671 -88.67 10.16 -42.31
N SER A 672 -88.71 9.30 -41.28
CA SER A 672 -89.91 8.57 -40.88
C SER A 672 -91.01 9.54 -40.39
N GLN A 673 -90.65 10.56 -39.61
CA GLN A 673 -91.59 11.58 -39.15
C GLN A 673 -92.03 12.53 -40.27
N LYS A 674 -91.15 12.94 -41.20
CA LYS A 674 -91.55 13.78 -42.34
C LYS A 674 -92.58 13.10 -43.24
N ARG A 675 -92.48 11.79 -43.47
CA ARG A 675 -93.51 11.02 -44.21
C ARG A 675 -94.88 10.96 -43.52
N ALA A 676 -94.98 11.33 -42.24
CA ALA A 676 -96.26 11.44 -41.53
C ALA A 676 -96.85 12.87 -41.55
N SER A 677 -96.00 13.90 -41.59
CA SER A 677 -96.43 15.32 -41.45
C SER A 677 -96.58 16.11 -42.75
N GLU A 678 -96.41 15.52 -43.95
CA GLU A 678 -96.80 16.15 -45.22
C GLU A 678 -98.33 16.13 -45.47
N ARG A 679 -99.11 16.34 -44.41
CA ARG A 679 -100.53 16.70 -44.44
C ARG A 679 -100.78 17.90 -43.51
N VAL A 680 -101.04 19.06 -44.12
CA VAL A 680 -101.62 20.30 -43.55
C VAL A 680 -100.66 21.25 -42.76
N GLY A 681 -100.50 22.50 -43.24
CA GLY A 681 -100.75 23.67 -42.37
C GLY A 681 -99.64 24.70 -42.01
N LEU A 682 -99.15 25.49 -42.98
CA LEU A 682 -98.86 26.96 -42.90
C LEU A 682 -98.23 27.68 -41.67
N SER A 683 -97.19 28.50 -41.97
CA SER A 683 -96.96 29.93 -41.59
C SER A 683 -95.98 30.41 -40.47
N VAL A 684 -94.94 31.17 -40.91
CA VAL A 684 -94.34 32.46 -40.43
C VAL A 684 -93.90 32.68 -38.95
N GLY A 685 -92.63 33.11 -38.73
CA GLY A 685 -92.10 33.69 -37.46
C GLY A 685 -90.65 34.27 -37.57
N ARG A 686 -90.19 35.19 -36.69
CA ARG A 686 -88.98 36.04 -36.92
C ARG A 686 -88.18 36.48 -35.64
N SER A 687 -86.83 36.34 -35.63
CA SER A 687 -85.81 37.13 -34.83
C SER A 687 -85.72 36.90 -33.28
N LYS A 688 -84.72 37.34 -32.44
CA LYS A 688 -83.34 37.95 -32.53
C LYS A 688 -82.59 37.98 -31.13
N PHE A 689 -81.33 38.49 -31.07
CA PHE A 689 -80.44 38.86 -29.89
C PHE A 689 -79.72 37.71 -29.11
N LYS A 690 -78.49 37.76 -28.49
CA LYS A 690 -77.55 38.72 -27.76
C LYS A 690 -77.84 38.89 -26.24
N SER A 691 -76.92 38.94 -25.24
CA SER A 691 -75.42 38.78 -25.06
C SER A 691 -75.01 38.75 -23.53
N ASP A 692 -73.89 39.21 -22.88
CA ASP A 692 -72.68 40.08 -23.09
C ASP A 692 -71.67 40.05 -21.86
N TYR A 693 -70.45 40.67 -21.95
CA TYR A 693 -69.56 41.24 -20.84
C TYR A 693 -68.71 40.33 -19.86
N TYR A 694 -67.71 40.78 -19.04
CA TYR A 694 -66.51 41.69 -19.17
C TYR A 694 -65.62 41.84 -17.84
N ILE A 695 -64.26 41.94 -17.92
CA ILE A 695 -63.18 42.50 -16.98
C ILE A 695 -63.05 42.00 -15.49
N THR A 696 -61.99 42.24 -14.65
CA THR A 696 -60.83 43.20 -14.55
C THR A 696 -59.59 42.65 -13.74
N GLU A 697 -58.49 43.42 -13.58
CA GLU A 697 -57.16 43.11 -12.93
C GLU A 697 -56.95 43.82 -11.54
N PRO A 698 -55.74 44.28 -11.06
CA PRO A 698 -54.39 43.68 -10.80
C PRO A 698 -53.84 44.00 -9.35
N VAL A 699 -52.53 43.77 -9.07
CA VAL A 699 -51.51 44.72 -8.46
C VAL A 699 -50.22 44.01 -7.96
N ASP A 700 -49.09 44.72 -7.98
CA ASP A 700 -47.68 44.35 -7.67
C ASP A 700 -47.41 44.07 -6.15
N VAL A 701 -46.22 43.66 -5.66
CA VAL A 701 -44.81 44.13 -5.87
C VAL A 701 -43.82 42.96 -5.89
#